data_AF-A0A9Q0E175-F1
#
_entry.id   AF-A0A9Q0E175-F1
#
_cell.length_a   1.000
_cell.length_b   1.000
_cell.length_c   1.000
_cell.angle_alpha   90.00
_cell.angle_beta   90.00
_cell.angle_gamma   90.00
#
_symmetry.space_group_name_H-M   'P 1'
#
loop_
_entity.id
_entity.type
_entity.pdbx_description
1 polymer ?
#
loop_
_entity_poly.entity_id
_entity_poly.type
_entity_poly.pdbx_seq_one_letter_code
_entity_poly.pdbx_strand_id
1 'polypeptide(L)'
;MGHIALPRRLFLWSMAAIYMSAFVSLYMQIPGLYGNDGLLPARKQLRYSGDKSPWEQFLGSPTVLWWSPQLGLATHTSVELLCAAGVALSLAATLLEPLRDSLVFFCLWLLYMSLQQVGQVFLYFQWDSLLLETGFLCILVAPLGLLRGGCRAVREHDRITFWLLRWLLFRLMFASGVVKLTSRCPTWWALTYHYETQCIPTSLAWFAHQLPVWWQKLSVVGTFVIEIPVPFLFFSPLRRLRLGAFYLQPRSKLGSWLCYLVELAVWAGLVYGAIVCFDLRLDWAKKSVSSRTVFTFHHFNQFLKRVTIPCIWLGVLSLTWEMISAMFRFGATLQWTVICVAAAAMFTISLVPFTHLEHESGTRLWPGARQAYEAVDRFHLVNSYGLFRRMTGVGGRPEVVIEGSLDQVTWTEIDFMYKPGNVSTALPLVTPHQPRLDWQMWFAALGDHTQSPWFTGLMYRLLQGKSDVEELLQPDVSEYPFHAQPPAYLRAHRYKYWFTAPKEDGSYPMRWWKRVYVEEFYPTVHLGDPLFEAMLLQHGLKDKSPPRPASNATVPRAVRWLRSQVRGHSAPVLIWSLFACSAALCLLQVLRHTDPHTGGRKESPAGLKSGETDKDVTSGAAEKEEEEEEEEEEEEDVDKGEPEEGADEDKNDTGEEEPIDDEDEPKQKDDPGMRKRK
;
A
#
# COMPACT_ATOMS: atom_id res chain seq x y z
N MET A 1 -13.62 5.31 -25.76
CA MET A 1 -14.38 4.39 -24.87
C MET A 1 -13.49 3.45 -24.04
N GLY A 2 -12.21 3.22 -24.36
CA GLY A 2 -11.31 2.32 -23.60
C GLY A 2 -10.61 2.86 -22.34
N HIS A 3 -11.09 3.94 -21.70
CA HIS A 3 -10.28 4.68 -20.71
C HIS A 3 -10.42 4.30 -19.23
N ILE A 4 -11.48 3.59 -18.80
CA ILE A 4 -11.68 3.19 -17.39
C ILE A 4 -11.62 1.67 -17.19
N ALA A 5 -11.90 0.88 -18.22
CA ALA A 5 -11.87 -0.58 -18.14
C ALA A 5 -10.49 -1.13 -17.76
N LEU A 6 -9.41 -0.60 -18.36
CA LEU A 6 -8.04 -1.00 -18.04
C LEU A 6 -7.65 -0.60 -16.60
N PRO A 7 -7.82 0.67 -16.17
CA PRO A 7 -7.63 1.04 -14.76
C PRO A 7 -8.41 0.16 -13.78
N ARG A 8 -9.67 -0.19 -14.09
CA ARG A 8 -10.48 -1.09 -13.25
C ARG A 8 -9.89 -2.48 -13.17
N ARG A 9 -9.56 -3.09 -14.32
CA ARG A 9 -8.98 -4.43 -14.37
C ARG A 9 -7.65 -4.50 -13.63
N LEU A 10 -6.79 -3.49 -13.82
CA LEU A 10 -5.52 -3.39 -13.11
C LEU A 10 -5.73 -3.16 -11.62
N PHE A 11 -6.61 -2.24 -11.22
CA PHE A 11 -6.93 -1.99 -9.82
C PHE A 11 -7.43 -3.24 -9.10
N LEU A 12 -8.43 -3.94 -9.67
CA LEU A 12 -8.96 -5.17 -9.07
C LEU A 12 -7.91 -6.29 -9.03
N TRP A 13 -7.06 -6.40 -10.06
CA TRP A 13 -5.94 -7.35 -10.06
C TRP A 13 -4.92 -7.03 -8.96
N SER A 14 -4.51 -5.78 -8.84
CA SER A 14 -3.59 -5.32 -7.78
C SER A 14 -4.19 -5.56 -6.40
N MET A 15 -5.50 -5.32 -6.22
CA MET A 15 -6.18 -5.59 -4.96
C MET A 15 -6.23 -7.08 -4.63
N ALA A 16 -6.48 -7.96 -5.61
CA ALA A 16 -6.41 -9.41 -5.40
C ALA A 16 -4.99 -9.84 -4.98
N ALA A 17 -3.95 -9.30 -5.61
CA ALA A 17 -2.55 -9.56 -5.25
C ALA A 17 -2.19 -9.03 -3.84
N ILE A 18 -2.72 -7.87 -3.44
CA ILE A 18 -2.54 -7.31 -2.10
C ILE A 18 -3.23 -8.20 -1.06
N TYR A 19 -4.46 -8.64 -1.30
CA TYR A 19 -5.15 -9.60 -0.43
C TYR A 19 -4.38 -10.91 -0.29
N MET A 20 -3.88 -11.46 -1.39
CA MET A 20 -3.05 -12.66 -1.38
C MET A 20 -1.82 -12.46 -0.48
N SER A 21 -1.09 -11.36 -0.67
CA SER A 21 0.08 -11.04 0.16
C SER A 21 -0.28 -10.90 1.63
N ALA A 22 -1.38 -10.21 1.94
CA ALA A 22 -1.83 -9.98 3.32
C ALA A 22 -2.26 -11.28 4.01
N PHE A 23 -3.05 -12.13 3.35
CA PHE A 23 -3.47 -13.42 3.91
C PHE A 23 -2.29 -14.39 4.06
N VAL A 24 -1.41 -14.51 3.07
CA VAL A 24 -0.23 -15.38 3.16
C VAL A 24 0.71 -14.91 4.28
N SER A 25 0.96 -13.60 4.35
CA SER A 25 1.76 -12.99 5.42
C SER A 25 1.19 -13.28 6.80
N LEU A 26 -0.14 -13.23 6.95
CA LEU A 26 -0.83 -13.50 8.21
C LEU A 26 -0.85 -15.00 8.53
N TYR A 27 -1.11 -15.85 7.54
CA TYR A 27 -1.21 -17.31 7.70
C TYR A 27 0.00 -17.91 8.41
N MET A 28 1.20 -17.46 8.01
CA MET A 28 2.47 -17.88 8.61
C MET A 28 2.62 -17.49 10.08
N GLN A 29 1.98 -16.41 10.50
CA GLN A 29 2.12 -15.86 11.86
C GLN A 29 0.98 -16.29 12.80
N ILE A 30 -0.13 -16.82 12.28
CA ILE A 30 -1.30 -17.23 13.08
C ILE A 30 -0.95 -18.19 14.22
N PRO A 31 -0.14 -19.26 14.03
CA PRO A 31 0.13 -20.23 15.09
C PRO A 31 0.76 -19.57 16.32
N GLY A 32 1.84 -18.81 16.12
CA GLY A 32 2.54 -18.12 17.20
C GLY A 32 1.79 -16.92 17.76
N LEU A 33 1.02 -16.18 16.95
CA LEU A 33 0.31 -15.00 17.45
C LEU A 33 -1.01 -15.35 18.14
N TYR A 34 -1.84 -16.17 17.49
CA TYR A 34 -3.25 -16.37 17.85
C TYR A 34 -3.62 -17.82 18.15
N GLY A 35 -2.68 -18.76 17.95
CA GLY A 35 -2.87 -20.16 18.27
C GLY A 35 -3.16 -20.40 19.75
N ASN A 36 -3.51 -21.63 20.10
CA ASN A 36 -3.78 -22.00 21.50
C ASN A 36 -2.56 -21.81 22.41
N ASP A 37 -1.37 -22.02 21.86
CA ASP A 37 -0.07 -21.81 22.51
C ASP A 37 0.60 -20.49 22.09
N GLY A 38 -0.11 -19.64 21.35
CA GLY A 38 0.41 -18.36 20.88
C GLY A 38 0.48 -17.28 21.96
N LEU A 39 0.94 -16.09 21.55
CA LEU A 39 1.09 -14.90 22.39
C LEU A 39 -0.25 -14.42 22.95
N LEU A 40 -1.24 -14.27 22.07
CA LEU A 40 -2.58 -13.76 22.39
C LEU A 40 -3.64 -14.67 21.74
N PRO A 41 -4.00 -15.79 22.39
CA PRO A 41 -4.93 -16.76 21.81
C PRO A 41 -6.26 -16.14 21.38
N ALA A 42 -6.64 -16.36 20.12
CA ALA A 42 -7.87 -15.84 19.50
C ALA A 42 -9.14 -16.15 20.32
N ARG A 43 -9.16 -17.31 20.99
CA ARG A 43 -10.29 -17.74 21.84
C ARG A 43 -10.63 -16.78 22.98
N LYS A 44 -9.68 -15.95 23.42
CA LYS A 44 -9.92 -14.99 24.52
C LYS A 44 -10.83 -13.83 24.09
N GLN A 45 -10.87 -13.53 22.79
CA GLN A 45 -11.73 -12.49 22.21
C GLN A 45 -13.15 -13.00 21.93
N LEU A 46 -13.28 -14.30 21.60
CA LEU A 46 -14.57 -14.94 21.34
C LEU A 46 -15.14 -15.56 22.60
N ARG A 47 -15.73 -14.73 23.46
CA ARG A 47 -16.48 -15.21 24.63
C ARG A 47 -17.91 -15.56 24.21
N TYR A 48 -18.14 -16.83 23.91
CA TYR A 48 -19.49 -17.32 23.60
C TYR A 48 -20.40 -17.19 24.83
N SER A 49 -21.31 -16.23 24.80
CA SER A 49 -22.40 -16.13 25.76
C SER A 49 -23.53 -17.08 25.33
N GLY A 50 -23.91 -18.02 26.19
CA GLY A 50 -24.96 -19.00 25.90
C GLY A 50 -26.34 -18.38 25.60
N ASP A 51 -26.56 -17.13 26.03
CA ASP A 51 -27.86 -16.47 25.94
C ASP A 51 -28.10 -15.71 24.63
N LYS A 52 -27.08 -15.52 23.77
CA LYS A 52 -27.18 -14.69 22.56
C LYS A 52 -27.06 -15.50 21.28
N SER A 53 -27.91 -15.20 20.30
CA SER A 53 -27.78 -15.80 18.96
C SER A 53 -26.46 -15.42 18.29
N PRO A 54 -25.86 -16.26 17.42
CA PRO A 54 -24.65 -15.89 16.67
C PRO A 54 -24.82 -14.63 15.83
N TRP A 55 -26.05 -14.35 15.38
CA TRP A 55 -26.37 -13.15 14.60
C TRP A 55 -26.31 -11.88 15.46
N GLU A 56 -26.86 -11.90 16.67
CA GLU A 56 -26.71 -10.79 17.61
C GLU A 56 -25.24 -10.56 17.99
N GLN A 57 -24.47 -11.63 18.15
CA GLN A 57 -23.04 -11.56 18.41
C GLN A 57 -22.28 -10.97 17.21
N PHE A 58 -22.66 -11.31 15.98
CA PHE A 58 -22.12 -10.73 14.75
C PHE A 58 -22.43 -9.24 14.61
N LEU A 59 -23.66 -8.80 14.92
CA LEU A 59 -24.01 -7.37 14.93
C LEU A 59 -23.24 -6.61 16.04
N GLY A 60 -22.91 -7.30 17.13
CA GLY A 60 -22.07 -6.78 18.22
C GLY A 60 -20.61 -6.62 17.80
N SER A 61 -19.98 -7.71 17.37
CA SER A 61 -18.60 -7.80 16.89
C SER A 61 -18.60 -8.59 15.58
N PRO A 62 -18.42 -7.92 14.43
CA PRO A 62 -18.64 -8.57 13.13
C PRO A 62 -17.52 -9.56 12.83
N THR A 63 -17.76 -10.84 13.07
CA THR A 63 -16.83 -11.91 12.68
C THR A 63 -17.59 -13.20 12.37
N VAL A 64 -17.20 -13.87 11.29
CA VAL A 64 -17.79 -15.16 10.90
C VAL A 64 -17.41 -16.27 11.89
N LEU A 65 -16.42 -16.03 12.76
CA LEU A 65 -15.99 -16.99 13.77
C LEU A 65 -17.05 -17.32 14.83
N TRP A 66 -18.12 -16.52 14.96
CA TRP A 66 -19.24 -16.86 15.86
C TRP A 66 -19.96 -18.16 15.48
N TRP A 67 -19.87 -18.60 14.23
CA TRP A 67 -20.44 -19.86 13.75
C TRP A 67 -19.50 -21.06 13.93
N SER A 68 -18.25 -20.85 14.36
CA SER A 68 -17.27 -21.93 14.56
C SER A 68 -17.76 -23.08 15.46
N PRO A 69 -18.44 -22.83 16.61
CA PRO A 69 -18.92 -23.91 17.47
C PRO A 69 -20.01 -24.76 16.81
N GLN A 70 -20.87 -24.15 15.99
CA GLN A 70 -21.93 -24.86 15.26
C GLN A 70 -21.35 -25.80 14.20
N LEU A 71 -20.18 -25.44 13.64
CA LEU A 71 -19.41 -26.27 12.71
C LEU A 71 -18.56 -27.34 13.42
N GLY A 72 -18.55 -27.39 14.76
CA GLY A 72 -17.69 -28.28 15.54
C GLY A 72 -16.20 -27.97 15.39
N LEU A 73 -15.84 -26.74 15.02
CA LEU A 73 -14.46 -26.32 14.78
C LEU A 73 -13.91 -25.57 15.99
N ALA A 74 -12.68 -25.90 16.37
CA ALA A 74 -11.93 -25.11 17.34
C ALA A 74 -11.64 -23.71 16.77
N THR A 75 -11.55 -22.70 17.63
CA THR A 75 -11.25 -21.32 17.22
C THR A 75 -9.95 -21.22 16.43
N HIS A 76 -8.87 -21.88 16.86
CA HIS A 76 -7.57 -21.82 16.16
C HIS A 76 -7.69 -22.37 14.72
N THR A 77 -8.31 -23.54 14.56
CA THR A 77 -8.51 -24.17 13.24
C THR A 77 -9.39 -23.30 12.36
N SER A 78 -10.40 -22.64 12.94
CA SER A 78 -11.29 -21.75 12.20
C SER A 78 -10.56 -20.52 11.68
N VAL A 79 -9.70 -19.89 12.51
CA VAL A 79 -8.89 -18.73 12.11
C VAL A 79 -7.94 -19.08 10.96
N GLU A 80 -7.29 -20.23 11.03
CA GLU A 80 -6.42 -20.72 9.95
C GLU A 80 -7.19 -21.06 8.67
N LEU A 81 -8.37 -21.68 8.81
CA LEU A 81 -9.21 -22.02 7.67
C LEU A 81 -9.73 -20.77 6.95
N LEU A 82 -10.17 -19.75 7.69
CA LEU A 82 -10.57 -18.46 7.11
C LEU A 82 -9.41 -17.80 6.37
N CYS A 83 -8.22 -17.84 6.95
CA CYS A 83 -7.03 -17.27 6.33
C CYS A 83 -6.62 -18.04 5.06
N ALA A 84 -6.60 -19.37 5.11
CA ALA A 84 -6.32 -20.24 3.96
C ALA A 84 -7.36 -20.08 2.84
N ALA A 85 -8.65 -19.94 3.19
CA ALA A 85 -9.70 -19.62 2.23
C ALA A 85 -9.48 -18.25 1.58
N GLY A 86 -9.03 -17.25 2.35
CA GLY A 86 -8.62 -15.94 1.85
C GLY A 86 -7.46 -16.02 0.86
N VAL A 87 -6.41 -16.81 1.17
CA VAL A 87 -5.31 -17.09 0.25
C VAL A 87 -5.82 -17.72 -1.05
N ALA A 88 -6.63 -18.77 -0.95
CA ALA A 88 -7.13 -19.48 -2.13
C ALA A 88 -8.01 -18.57 -3.02
N LEU A 89 -8.94 -17.83 -2.44
CA LEU A 89 -9.83 -16.92 -3.19
C LEU A 89 -9.06 -15.76 -3.84
N SER A 90 -8.09 -15.17 -3.13
CA SER A 90 -7.30 -14.05 -3.66
C SER A 90 -6.31 -14.49 -4.73
N LEU A 91 -5.68 -15.66 -4.59
CA LEU A 91 -4.87 -16.28 -5.63
C LEU A 91 -5.72 -16.60 -6.86
N ALA A 92 -6.90 -17.20 -6.67
CA ALA A 92 -7.81 -17.50 -7.76
C ALA A 92 -8.28 -16.23 -8.50
N ALA A 93 -8.59 -15.14 -7.79
CA ALA A 93 -8.92 -13.84 -8.37
C ALA A 93 -7.72 -13.18 -9.09
N THR A 94 -6.49 -13.45 -8.64
CA THR A 94 -5.26 -12.98 -9.30
C THR A 94 -5.08 -13.68 -10.64
N LEU A 95 -5.23 -15.01 -10.68
CA LEU A 95 -5.03 -15.84 -11.86
C LEU A 95 -6.19 -15.77 -12.87
N LEU A 96 -7.44 -15.73 -12.39
CA LEU A 96 -8.63 -15.84 -13.22
C LEU A 96 -9.41 -14.52 -13.25
N GLU A 97 -9.45 -13.88 -14.41
CA GLU A 97 -10.24 -12.66 -14.63
C GLU A 97 -11.74 -12.80 -14.26
N PRO A 98 -12.43 -13.93 -14.53
CA PRO A 98 -13.83 -14.11 -14.14
C PRO A 98 -14.09 -14.07 -12.62
N LEU A 99 -13.07 -14.38 -11.81
CA LEU A 99 -13.19 -14.37 -10.34
C LEU A 99 -12.94 -12.99 -9.74
N ARG A 100 -12.63 -11.96 -10.53
CA ARG A 100 -12.53 -10.56 -10.08
C ARG A 100 -13.92 -9.92 -10.00
N ASP A 101 -14.81 -10.58 -9.28
CA ASP A 101 -16.23 -10.24 -9.13
C ASP A 101 -16.52 -9.60 -7.77
N SER A 102 -17.57 -8.78 -7.71
CA SER A 102 -18.07 -8.13 -6.50
C SER A 102 -18.29 -9.12 -5.34
N LEU A 103 -18.81 -10.32 -5.63
CA LEU A 103 -19.01 -11.37 -4.63
C LEU A 103 -17.69 -11.89 -4.05
N VAL A 104 -16.67 -12.08 -4.88
CA VAL A 104 -15.37 -12.57 -4.43
C VAL A 104 -14.70 -11.52 -3.55
N PHE A 105 -14.76 -10.24 -3.94
CA PHE A 105 -14.25 -9.15 -3.09
C PHE A 105 -15.05 -8.98 -1.79
N PHE A 106 -16.37 -9.21 -1.80
CA PHE A 106 -17.18 -9.23 -0.58
C PHE A 106 -16.74 -10.36 0.36
N CYS A 107 -16.52 -11.57 -0.17
CA CYS A 107 -15.97 -12.68 0.60
C CYS A 107 -14.58 -12.36 1.16
N LEU A 108 -13.65 -11.86 0.34
CA LEU A 108 -12.30 -11.47 0.79
C LEU A 108 -12.35 -10.41 1.89
N TRP A 109 -13.20 -9.40 1.73
CA TRP A 109 -13.42 -8.35 2.73
C TRP A 109 -13.96 -8.93 4.04
N LEU A 110 -15.01 -9.77 3.98
CA LEU A 110 -15.62 -10.40 5.14
C LEU A 110 -14.65 -11.33 5.89
N LEU A 111 -13.84 -12.11 5.15
CA LEU A 111 -12.80 -12.97 5.72
C LEU A 111 -11.74 -12.14 6.45
N TYR A 112 -11.23 -11.09 5.82
CA TYR A 112 -10.20 -10.24 6.42
C TYR A 112 -10.71 -9.48 7.65
N MET A 113 -11.93 -8.94 7.57
CA MET A 113 -12.59 -8.25 8.66
C MET A 113 -12.82 -9.18 9.86
N SER A 114 -13.21 -10.43 9.62
CA SER A 114 -13.35 -11.45 10.67
C SER A 114 -12.04 -11.75 11.40
N LEU A 115 -10.91 -11.74 10.68
CA LEU A 115 -9.57 -11.91 11.26
C LEU A 115 -9.13 -10.67 12.04
N GLN A 116 -9.36 -9.47 11.52
CA GLN A 116 -9.03 -8.22 12.17
C GLN A 116 -9.73 -8.07 13.53
N GLN A 117 -11.02 -8.43 13.63
CA GLN A 117 -11.77 -8.35 14.89
C GLN A 117 -11.19 -9.23 16.01
N VAL A 118 -10.56 -10.36 15.67
CA VAL A 118 -9.95 -11.27 16.65
C VAL A 118 -8.43 -11.02 16.79
N GLY A 119 -7.87 -10.25 15.87
CA GLY A 119 -6.44 -10.03 15.71
C GLY A 119 -5.77 -9.06 16.68
N GLN A 120 -6.54 -8.44 17.59
CA GLN A 120 -6.05 -7.64 18.71
C GLN A 120 -4.99 -6.61 18.26
N VAL A 121 -3.92 -6.41 19.04
CA VAL A 121 -2.85 -5.44 18.75
C VAL A 121 -2.09 -5.73 17.45
N PHE A 122 -2.09 -6.97 16.96
CA PHE A 122 -1.29 -7.40 15.80
C PHE A 122 -2.01 -7.20 14.44
N LEU A 123 -3.31 -6.87 14.43
CA LEU A 123 -4.10 -6.57 13.22
C LEU A 123 -4.84 -5.22 13.28
N TYR A 124 -4.38 -4.30 14.13
CA TYR A 124 -4.97 -2.96 14.27
C TYR A 124 -4.03 -1.86 13.75
N PHE A 125 -3.39 -2.10 12.60
CA PHE A 125 -2.53 -1.10 11.96
C PHE A 125 -3.26 -0.35 10.85
N GLN A 126 -2.75 0.83 10.49
CA GLN A 126 -3.39 1.71 9.51
C GLN A 126 -3.52 1.07 8.10
N TRP A 127 -2.61 0.16 7.72
CA TRP A 127 -2.75 -0.57 6.46
C TRP A 127 -3.85 -1.63 6.50
N ASP A 128 -4.16 -2.21 7.68
CA ASP A 128 -5.27 -3.16 7.83
C ASP A 128 -6.60 -2.42 7.66
N SER A 129 -6.75 -1.27 8.34
CA SER A 129 -7.88 -0.37 8.15
C SER A 129 -8.03 0.12 6.70
N LEU A 130 -6.91 0.47 6.04
CA LEU A 130 -6.93 0.87 4.62
C LEU A 130 -7.35 -0.28 3.70
N LEU A 131 -6.90 -1.50 3.99
CA LEU A 131 -7.27 -2.69 3.21
C LEU A 131 -8.76 -3.02 3.38
N LEU A 132 -9.35 -2.86 4.57
CA LEU A 132 -10.79 -3.02 4.77
C LEU A 132 -11.61 -1.98 4.03
N GLU A 133 -11.24 -0.70 4.13
CA GLU A 133 -11.96 0.39 3.46
C GLU A 133 -11.83 0.29 1.92
N THR A 134 -10.63 0.05 1.41
CA THR A 134 -10.40 -0.13 -0.04
C THR A 134 -11.05 -1.43 -0.54
N GLY A 135 -11.00 -2.48 0.27
CA GLY A 135 -11.67 -3.76 0.01
C GLY A 135 -13.17 -3.64 -0.14
N PHE A 136 -13.81 -2.87 0.75
CA PHE A 136 -15.23 -2.57 0.63
C PHE A 136 -15.53 -1.80 -0.67
N LEU A 137 -14.70 -0.81 -1.02
CA LEU A 137 -14.84 -0.09 -2.30
C LEU A 137 -14.65 -1.01 -3.52
N CYS A 138 -13.83 -2.07 -3.42
CA CYS A 138 -13.70 -3.05 -4.50
C CYS A 138 -15.01 -3.79 -4.80
N ILE A 139 -15.87 -3.99 -3.80
CA ILE A 139 -17.20 -4.59 -3.98
C ILE A 139 -18.06 -3.73 -4.92
N LEU A 140 -17.96 -2.41 -4.78
CA LEU A 140 -18.70 -1.46 -5.63
C LEU A 140 -18.07 -1.31 -7.02
N VAL A 141 -16.73 -1.40 -7.12
CA VAL A 141 -15.97 -1.24 -8.37
C VAL A 141 -16.04 -2.50 -9.24
N ALA A 142 -16.10 -3.68 -8.64
CA ALA A 142 -16.08 -4.95 -9.35
C ALA A 142 -17.40 -5.23 -10.10
N PRO A 143 -17.33 -5.92 -11.25
CA PRO A 143 -18.53 -6.38 -11.95
C PRO A 143 -19.33 -7.38 -11.09
N LEU A 144 -20.64 -7.46 -11.35
CA LEU A 144 -21.55 -8.49 -10.82
C LEU A 144 -21.82 -9.50 -11.95
N GLY A 145 -20.75 -10.13 -12.44
CA GLY A 145 -20.76 -11.09 -13.54
C GLY A 145 -21.25 -12.47 -13.13
N LEU A 146 -20.90 -12.95 -11.92
CA LEU A 146 -21.25 -14.30 -11.46
C LEU A 146 -22.76 -14.52 -11.33
N LEU A 147 -23.51 -13.48 -10.95
CA LEU A 147 -24.97 -13.53 -10.77
C LEU A 147 -25.76 -13.17 -12.05
N ARG A 148 -25.13 -12.55 -13.05
CA ARG A 148 -25.87 -11.87 -14.13
C ARG A 148 -25.42 -12.23 -15.55
N GLY A 149 -24.80 -13.39 -15.73
CA GLY A 149 -24.57 -13.99 -17.05
C GLY A 149 -23.93 -13.03 -18.06
N GLY A 150 -22.62 -12.80 -17.95
CA GLY A 150 -21.80 -12.40 -19.10
C GLY A 150 -21.89 -10.94 -19.61
N CYS A 151 -22.70 -10.05 -19.05
CA CYS A 151 -22.68 -8.63 -19.47
C CYS A 151 -21.41 -7.89 -18.97
N ARG A 152 -20.30 -8.07 -19.71
CA ARG A 152 -18.98 -7.46 -19.52
C ARG A 152 -18.88 -6.00 -20.01
N ALA A 153 -20.00 -5.39 -20.42
CA ALA A 153 -20.01 -4.03 -20.94
C ALA A 153 -19.46 -3.02 -19.91
N VAL A 154 -18.71 -2.02 -20.40
CA VAL A 154 -18.23 -0.90 -19.60
C VAL A 154 -19.43 -0.23 -18.93
N ARG A 155 -19.37 -0.15 -17.61
CA ARG A 155 -20.44 0.38 -16.77
C ARG A 155 -20.12 1.84 -16.50
N GLU A 156 -20.91 2.80 -17.01
CA GLU A 156 -20.62 4.24 -16.83
C GLU A 156 -20.66 4.69 -15.34
N HIS A 157 -21.22 3.89 -14.43
CA HIS A 157 -21.09 4.09 -12.97
C HIS A 157 -19.68 3.85 -12.42
N ASP A 158 -18.75 3.30 -13.23
CA ASP A 158 -17.34 3.23 -12.87
C ASP A 158 -16.78 4.62 -12.52
N ARG A 159 -17.32 5.71 -13.09
CA ARG A 159 -16.91 7.07 -12.75
C ARG A 159 -17.16 7.42 -11.28
N ILE A 160 -18.33 7.03 -10.77
CA ILE A 160 -18.78 7.29 -9.40
C ILE A 160 -17.95 6.44 -8.42
N THR A 161 -17.76 5.15 -8.72
CA THR A 161 -17.00 4.25 -7.85
C THR A 161 -15.51 4.59 -7.82
N PHE A 162 -14.92 4.99 -8.95
CA PHE A 162 -13.56 5.54 -8.99
C PHE A 162 -13.44 6.90 -8.32
N TRP A 163 -14.52 7.70 -8.28
CA TRP A 163 -14.53 8.93 -7.52
C TRP A 163 -14.37 8.65 -6.01
N LEU A 164 -15.04 7.61 -5.49
CA LEU A 164 -14.86 7.18 -4.08
C LEU A 164 -13.42 6.77 -3.79
N LEU A 165 -12.77 6.05 -4.71
CA LEU A 165 -11.34 5.70 -4.59
C LEU A 165 -10.44 6.95 -4.57
N ARG A 166 -10.73 7.95 -5.42
CA ARG A 166 -10.02 9.24 -5.41
C ARG A 166 -10.24 10.00 -4.11
N TRP A 167 -11.47 9.98 -3.58
CA TRP A 167 -11.80 10.59 -2.30
C TRP A 167 -11.06 9.91 -1.13
N LEU A 168 -10.98 8.58 -1.14
CA LEU A 168 -10.17 7.82 -0.18
C LEU A 168 -8.69 8.20 -0.27
N LEU A 169 -8.11 8.21 -1.48
CA LEU A 169 -6.70 8.58 -1.67
C LEU A 169 -6.42 10.02 -1.25
N PHE A 170 -7.35 10.94 -1.55
CA PHE A 170 -7.29 12.32 -1.07
C PHE A 170 -7.24 12.36 0.46
N ARG A 171 -8.19 11.70 1.15
CA ARG A 171 -8.23 11.67 2.62
C ARG A 171 -6.96 11.07 3.20
N LEU A 172 -6.47 9.96 2.65
CA LEU A 172 -5.25 9.29 3.12
C LEU A 172 -4.04 10.21 3.05
N MET A 173 -3.78 10.80 1.87
CA MET A 173 -2.62 11.65 1.63
C MET A 173 -2.72 12.97 2.41
N PHE A 174 -3.87 13.65 2.29
CA PHE A 174 -4.13 14.93 2.96
C PHE A 174 -4.07 14.80 4.48
N ALA A 175 -4.75 13.81 5.05
CA ALA A 175 -4.69 13.58 6.50
C ALA A 175 -3.26 13.28 6.95
N SER A 176 -2.49 12.49 6.20
CA SER A 176 -1.09 12.19 6.52
C SER A 176 -0.21 13.44 6.58
N GLY A 177 -0.33 14.36 5.61
CA GLY A 177 0.43 15.61 5.61
C GLY A 177 0.01 16.57 6.72
N VAL A 178 -1.31 16.70 6.94
CA VAL A 178 -1.87 17.58 7.98
C VAL A 178 -1.46 17.12 9.38
N VAL A 179 -1.48 15.82 9.68
CA VAL A 179 -1.09 15.35 11.01
C VAL A 179 0.39 15.61 11.30
N LYS A 180 1.27 15.55 10.30
CA LYS A 180 2.70 15.83 10.46
C LYS A 180 2.96 17.27 10.87
N LEU A 181 2.29 18.24 10.23
CA LEU A 181 2.41 19.66 10.58
C LEU A 181 1.73 20.00 11.91
N THR A 182 0.55 19.43 12.17
CA THR A 182 -0.18 19.67 13.43
C THR A 182 0.52 19.04 14.64
N SER A 183 1.38 18.04 14.44
CA SER A 183 2.15 17.38 15.51
C SER A 183 3.13 18.30 16.25
N ARG A 184 3.52 19.43 15.62
CA ARG A 184 4.57 20.35 16.07
C ARG A 184 5.93 19.68 16.31
N CYS A 185 6.20 18.55 15.65
CA CYS A 185 7.46 17.84 15.84
C CYS A 185 8.59 18.56 15.08
N PRO A 186 9.65 19.03 15.76
CA PRO A 186 10.74 19.79 15.12
C PRO A 186 11.64 18.92 14.23
N THR A 187 11.44 17.60 14.19
CA THR A 187 12.23 16.69 13.35
C THR A 187 11.72 16.58 11.93
N TRP A 188 10.50 17.05 11.64
CA TRP A 188 9.97 17.15 10.28
C TRP A 188 10.64 18.24 9.41
N TRP A 189 11.78 18.80 9.83
CA TRP A 189 12.54 19.79 9.06
C TRP A 189 13.64 19.19 8.17
N ALA A 190 14.01 17.93 8.40
CA ALA A 190 14.83 17.14 7.49
C ALA A 190 14.56 15.65 7.73
N LEU A 191 14.57 14.82 6.67
CA LEU A 191 14.40 13.36 6.81
C LEU A 191 15.63 12.64 7.41
N THR A 192 16.53 13.38 8.06
CA THR A 192 17.78 12.86 8.65
C THR A 192 17.54 11.73 9.64
N TYR A 193 16.44 11.77 10.39
CA TYR A 193 16.10 10.71 11.34
C TYR A 193 15.11 9.68 10.79
N HIS A 194 14.42 10.00 9.69
CA HIS A 194 13.28 9.22 9.23
C HIS A 194 13.67 7.80 8.84
N TYR A 195 14.72 7.65 8.02
CA TYR A 195 15.18 6.35 7.50
C TYR A 195 15.66 5.39 8.59
N GLU A 196 16.31 5.89 9.64
CA GLU A 196 16.79 5.11 10.77
C GLU A 196 15.65 4.65 11.69
N THR A 197 14.63 5.50 11.84
CA THR A 197 13.56 5.32 12.82
C THR A 197 12.33 4.61 12.27
N GLN A 198 12.32 4.23 10.98
CA GLN A 198 11.23 3.48 10.33
C GLN A 198 10.97 2.15 11.03
N CYS A 199 9.74 1.75 11.32
CA CYS A 199 9.47 0.53 12.09
C CYS A 199 10.25 -0.71 11.60
N ILE A 200 10.29 -0.92 10.28
CA ILE A 200 11.10 -1.95 9.62
C ILE A 200 11.95 -1.24 8.55
N PRO A 201 13.17 -0.81 8.87
CA PRO A 201 14.06 -0.24 7.86
C PRO A 201 14.49 -1.32 6.87
N THR A 202 14.76 -0.92 5.63
CA THR A 202 15.35 -1.81 4.62
C THR A 202 16.83 -1.50 4.44
N SER A 203 17.57 -2.37 3.76
CA SER A 203 18.96 -2.07 3.35
C SER A 203 19.08 -0.73 2.61
N LEU A 204 18.08 -0.36 1.79
CA LEU A 204 18.00 0.92 1.09
C LEU A 204 17.88 2.13 2.02
N ALA A 205 17.32 1.96 3.23
CA ALA A 205 17.18 3.04 4.20
C ALA A 205 18.55 3.55 4.68
N TRP A 206 19.55 2.66 4.81
CA TRP A 206 20.92 3.07 5.14
C TRP A 206 21.49 3.98 4.05
N PHE A 207 21.39 3.59 2.78
CA PHE A 207 21.85 4.40 1.65
C PHE A 207 21.15 5.76 1.59
N ALA A 208 19.83 5.78 1.76
CA ALA A 208 19.05 7.00 1.76
C ALA A 208 19.41 7.93 2.95
N HIS A 209 19.80 7.36 4.09
CA HIS A 209 20.25 8.12 5.26
C HIS A 209 21.59 8.85 5.00
N GLN A 210 22.50 8.26 4.21
CA GLN A 210 23.79 8.87 3.89
C GLN A 210 23.70 10.03 2.87
N LEU A 211 22.52 10.27 2.28
CA LEU A 211 22.35 11.38 1.34
C LEU A 211 22.57 12.74 2.01
N PRO A 212 23.16 13.72 1.30
CA PRO A 212 23.45 15.04 1.86
C PRO A 212 22.23 15.71 2.49
N VAL A 213 22.45 16.51 3.54
CA VAL A 213 21.37 17.18 4.29
C VAL A 213 20.46 18.04 3.41
N TRP A 214 21.01 18.65 2.35
CA TRP A 214 20.19 19.44 1.41
C TRP A 214 19.16 18.58 0.66
N TRP A 215 19.52 17.32 0.31
CA TRP A 215 18.61 16.37 -0.30
C TRP A 215 17.51 15.93 0.68
N GLN A 216 17.88 15.74 1.95
CA GLN A 216 16.93 15.41 3.01
C GLN A 216 15.91 16.53 3.23
N LYS A 217 16.37 17.79 3.23
CA LYS A 217 15.51 18.98 3.32
C LYS A 217 14.60 19.13 2.12
N LEU A 218 15.11 18.88 0.91
CA LEU A 218 14.31 18.90 -0.32
C LEU A 218 13.25 17.80 -0.31
N SER A 219 13.60 16.60 0.17
CA SER A 219 12.69 15.46 0.29
C SER A 219 11.55 15.75 1.26
N VAL A 220 11.79 16.48 2.35
CA VAL A 220 10.73 16.98 3.25
C VAL A 220 9.75 17.89 2.51
N VAL A 221 10.25 18.84 1.72
CA VAL A 221 9.39 19.74 0.93
C VAL A 221 8.58 18.92 -0.08
N GLY A 222 9.21 17.98 -0.77
CA GLY A 222 8.55 17.03 -1.66
C GLY A 222 7.42 16.28 -0.96
N THR A 223 7.66 15.71 0.22
CA THR A 223 6.65 15.03 1.03
C THR A 223 5.46 15.93 1.33
N PHE A 224 5.69 17.16 1.81
CA PHE A 224 4.57 18.07 2.11
C PHE A 224 3.81 18.52 0.86
N VAL A 225 4.48 18.72 -0.28
CA VAL A 225 3.83 19.04 -1.56
C VAL A 225 3.00 17.85 -2.05
N ILE A 226 3.53 16.64 -1.95
CA ILE A 226 2.82 15.41 -2.36
C ILE A 226 1.63 15.10 -1.44
N GLU A 227 1.73 15.41 -0.15
CA GLU A 227 0.70 15.08 0.82
C GLU A 227 -0.35 16.17 1.05
N ILE A 228 -0.08 17.45 0.74
CA ILE A 228 -1.03 18.54 1.04
C ILE A 228 -1.64 19.15 -0.22
N PRO A 229 -0.89 19.80 -1.14
CA PRO A 229 -1.48 20.41 -2.33
C PRO A 229 -1.74 19.43 -3.47
N VAL A 230 -0.89 18.43 -3.73
CA VAL A 230 -1.09 17.45 -4.82
C VAL A 230 -2.41 16.68 -4.71
N PRO A 231 -2.90 16.27 -3.52
CA PRO A 231 -4.17 15.55 -3.41
C PRO A 231 -5.38 16.32 -3.97
N PHE A 232 -5.36 17.65 -3.98
CA PHE A 232 -6.43 18.45 -4.61
C PHE A 232 -6.52 18.21 -6.12
N LEU A 233 -5.41 17.85 -6.77
CA LEU A 233 -5.37 17.53 -8.19
C LEU A 233 -6.17 16.26 -8.53
N PHE A 234 -6.47 15.38 -7.56
CA PHE A 234 -7.32 14.21 -7.79
C PHE A 234 -8.75 14.54 -8.22
N PHE A 235 -9.24 15.74 -7.85
CA PHE A 235 -10.55 16.26 -8.28
C PHE A 235 -10.50 17.10 -9.56
N SER A 236 -9.31 17.31 -10.13
CA SER A 236 -9.17 18.09 -11.37
C SER A 236 -9.87 17.37 -12.54
N PRO A 237 -10.71 18.07 -13.32
CA PRO A 237 -11.34 17.48 -14.51
C PRO A 237 -10.30 17.11 -15.57
N LEU A 238 -9.15 17.78 -15.57
CA LEU A 238 -8.05 17.55 -16.50
C LEU A 238 -7.33 16.23 -16.18
N ARG A 239 -7.43 15.26 -17.10
CA ARG A 239 -6.81 13.94 -16.95
C ARG A 239 -5.28 14.01 -16.86
N ARG A 240 -4.65 14.99 -17.53
CA ARG A 240 -3.20 15.19 -17.51
C ARG A 240 -2.68 15.57 -16.13
N LEU A 241 -3.36 16.52 -15.47
CA LEU A 241 -3.08 16.89 -14.08
C LEU A 241 -3.27 15.73 -13.09
N ARG A 242 -4.24 14.84 -13.34
CA ARG A 242 -4.45 13.64 -12.52
C ARG A 242 -3.41 12.54 -12.72
N LEU A 243 -2.80 12.45 -13.91
CA LEU A 243 -1.83 11.41 -14.26
C LEU A 243 -0.39 11.82 -14.04
N GLY A 244 -0.13 13.07 -13.63
CA GLY A 244 1.20 13.56 -13.25
C GLY A 244 2.32 13.07 -14.18
N ALA A 245 2.49 13.72 -15.34
CA ALA A 245 3.66 13.58 -16.19
C ALA A 245 3.91 12.21 -16.86
N PHE A 246 2.90 11.55 -17.44
CA PHE A 246 3.14 10.34 -18.25
C PHE A 246 3.47 10.67 -19.73
N TYR A 247 4.55 11.42 -19.95
CA TYR A 247 5.18 11.76 -21.25
C TYR A 247 4.62 12.97 -22.00
N LEU A 248 5.51 13.95 -22.22
CA LEU A 248 5.34 15.07 -23.16
C LEU A 248 5.09 14.54 -24.59
N GLN A 249 3.84 14.23 -24.92
CA GLN A 249 3.48 13.84 -26.28
C GLN A 249 2.49 14.85 -26.88
N PRO A 250 2.92 15.68 -27.85
CA PRO A 250 2.04 16.63 -28.51
C PRO A 250 1.13 15.85 -29.46
N ARG A 251 -0.15 15.73 -29.09
CA ARG A 251 -1.21 15.48 -30.08
C ARG A 251 -1.92 16.80 -30.36
N SER A 252 -1.83 17.20 -31.62
CA SER A 252 -2.31 18.45 -32.21
C SER A 252 -3.83 18.60 -32.11
N LYS A 253 -4.28 19.56 -31.29
CA LYS A 253 -5.49 20.41 -31.43
C LYS A 253 -5.31 21.61 -30.48
N LEU A 254 -5.74 22.82 -30.85
CA LEU A 254 -5.60 24.07 -30.08
C LEU A 254 -6.02 23.95 -28.59
N GLY A 255 -7.04 23.15 -28.27
CA GLY A 255 -7.47 22.87 -26.89
C GLY A 255 -6.46 22.06 -26.06
N SER A 256 -5.58 21.29 -26.70
CA SER A 256 -4.45 20.59 -26.06
C SER A 256 -3.45 21.59 -25.49
N TRP A 257 -3.17 22.69 -26.20
CA TRP A 257 -2.23 23.72 -25.80
C TRP A 257 -2.72 24.52 -24.61
N LEU A 258 -4.00 24.92 -24.59
CA LEU A 258 -4.60 25.59 -23.44
C LEU A 258 -4.54 24.70 -22.18
N CYS A 259 -4.80 23.39 -22.32
CA CYS A 259 -4.66 22.45 -21.21
C CYS A 259 -3.20 22.34 -20.72
N TYR A 260 -2.22 22.38 -21.64
CA TYR A 260 -0.80 22.39 -21.28
C TYR A 260 -0.39 23.68 -20.57
N LEU A 261 -0.89 24.83 -21.00
CA LEU A 261 -0.62 26.11 -20.31
C LEU A 261 -1.20 26.11 -18.90
N VAL A 262 -2.44 25.65 -18.73
CA VAL A 262 -3.06 25.50 -17.40
C VAL A 262 -2.25 24.52 -16.54
N GLU A 263 -1.78 23.42 -17.12
CA GLU A 263 -0.94 22.45 -16.42
C GLU A 263 0.40 23.06 -15.98
N LEU A 264 1.11 23.74 -16.89
CA LEU A 264 2.36 24.42 -16.60
C LEU A 264 2.14 25.49 -15.53
N ALA A 265 1.05 26.26 -15.60
CA ALA A 265 0.69 27.26 -14.60
C ALA A 265 0.42 26.63 -13.22
N VAL A 266 -0.25 25.47 -13.17
CA VAL A 266 -0.49 24.74 -11.91
C VAL A 266 0.83 24.24 -11.33
N TRP A 267 1.69 23.59 -12.12
CA TRP A 267 2.99 23.11 -11.65
C TRP A 267 3.90 24.27 -11.24
N ALA A 268 3.98 25.33 -12.03
CA ALA A 268 4.72 26.54 -11.71
C ALA A 268 4.18 27.19 -10.42
N GLY A 269 2.85 27.22 -10.24
CA GLY A 269 2.21 27.70 -9.01
C GLY A 269 2.52 26.84 -7.79
N LEU A 270 2.58 25.51 -7.94
CA LEU A 270 2.98 24.59 -6.86
C LEU A 270 4.46 24.77 -6.50
N VAL A 271 5.34 24.89 -7.50
CA VAL A 271 6.77 25.15 -7.30
C VAL A 271 6.98 26.51 -6.63
N TYR A 272 6.33 27.57 -7.13
CA TYR A 272 6.37 28.90 -6.54
C TYR A 272 5.85 28.89 -5.10
N GLY A 273 4.70 28.25 -4.86
CA GLY A 273 4.13 28.08 -3.53
C GLY A 273 5.06 27.32 -2.59
N ALA A 274 5.75 26.28 -3.06
CA ALA A 274 6.76 25.58 -2.29
C ALA A 274 7.95 26.49 -1.96
N ILE A 275 8.44 27.28 -2.92
CA ILE A 275 9.53 28.24 -2.71
C ILE A 275 9.15 29.28 -1.66
N VAL A 276 7.94 29.84 -1.72
CA VAL A 276 7.47 30.86 -0.78
C VAL A 276 7.17 30.28 0.61
N CYS A 277 6.47 29.15 0.69
CA CYS A 277 6.09 28.55 1.97
C CYS A 277 7.28 27.97 2.74
N PHE A 278 8.31 27.49 2.03
CA PHE A 278 9.48 26.84 2.60
C PHE A 278 10.79 27.63 2.44
N ASP A 279 10.74 28.91 2.04
CA ASP A 279 11.91 29.80 1.82
C ASP A 279 13.10 29.06 1.18
N LEU A 280 12.84 28.44 0.02
CA LEU A 280 13.85 27.65 -0.68
C LEU A 280 14.90 28.58 -1.29
N ARG A 281 16.12 28.56 -0.72
CA ARG A 281 17.26 29.29 -1.27
C ARG A 281 18.31 28.33 -1.81
N LEU A 282 18.75 28.59 -3.03
CA LEU A 282 19.80 27.85 -3.73
C LEU A 282 21.13 28.58 -3.54
N ASP A 283 22.01 28.01 -2.72
CA ASP A 283 23.38 28.49 -2.60
C ASP A 283 24.25 27.78 -3.64
N TRP A 284 24.39 28.39 -4.82
CA TRP A 284 25.18 27.85 -5.94
C TRP A 284 26.65 27.60 -5.57
N ALA A 285 27.24 28.45 -4.73
CA ALA A 285 28.61 28.32 -4.27
C ALA A 285 28.85 27.09 -3.37
N LYS A 286 27.84 26.66 -2.60
CA LYS A 286 27.94 25.52 -1.67
C LYS A 286 27.26 24.26 -2.20
N LYS A 287 26.66 24.32 -3.41
CA LYS A 287 25.77 23.29 -3.96
C LYS A 287 24.75 22.80 -2.92
N SER A 288 24.21 23.72 -2.12
CA SER A 288 23.32 23.38 -1.00
C SER A 288 21.98 24.11 -1.12
N VAL A 289 20.90 23.39 -0.85
CA VAL A 289 19.55 23.94 -0.73
C VAL A 289 19.25 24.17 0.75
N SER A 290 18.94 25.43 1.11
CA SER A 290 18.40 25.75 2.42
C SER A 290 16.89 25.88 2.33
N SER A 291 16.17 25.32 3.32
CA SER A 291 14.72 25.41 3.43
C SER A 291 14.33 25.68 4.88
N ARG A 292 13.31 26.51 5.07
CA ARG A 292 12.70 26.84 6.36
C ARG A 292 11.23 27.20 6.16
N THR A 293 10.33 26.70 6.99
CA THR A 293 8.93 27.14 6.93
C THR A 293 8.78 28.59 7.35
N VAL A 294 8.17 29.38 6.47
CA VAL A 294 7.85 30.79 6.72
C VAL A 294 6.58 30.92 7.56
N PHE A 295 5.67 29.94 7.49
CA PHE A 295 4.39 29.99 8.19
C PHE A 295 4.47 29.44 9.63
N THR A 296 3.67 30.02 10.53
CA THR A 296 3.54 29.55 11.91
C THR A 296 2.46 28.47 12.03
N PHE A 297 2.47 27.73 13.15
CA PHE A 297 1.39 26.79 13.48
C PHE A 297 0.00 27.46 13.46
N HIS A 298 -0.10 28.71 13.95
CA HIS A 298 -1.35 29.45 13.94
C HIS A 298 -1.81 29.77 12.51
N HIS A 299 -0.89 30.21 11.64
CA HIS A 299 -1.20 30.44 10.22
C HIS A 299 -1.68 29.15 9.53
N PHE A 300 -1.05 28.01 9.82
CA PHE A 300 -1.45 26.73 9.25
C PHE A 300 -2.83 26.27 9.76
N ASN A 301 -3.12 26.38 11.05
CA ASN A 301 -4.44 26.06 11.59
C ASN A 301 -5.53 26.98 11.01
N GLN A 302 -5.23 28.27 10.81
CA GLN A 302 -6.16 29.17 10.15
C GLN A 302 -6.38 28.79 8.68
N PHE A 303 -5.34 28.35 7.98
CA PHE A 303 -5.46 27.77 6.65
C PHE A 303 -6.34 26.51 6.65
N LEU A 304 -6.14 25.58 7.57
CA LEU A 304 -6.99 24.38 7.70
C LEU A 304 -8.46 24.76 7.91
N LYS A 305 -8.75 25.68 8.83
CA LYS A 305 -10.13 26.19 9.04
C LYS A 305 -10.75 26.76 7.77
N ARG A 306 -9.95 27.47 6.95
CA ARG A 306 -10.40 28.05 5.68
C ARG A 306 -10.58 27.01 4.59
N VAL A 307 -9.83 25.91 4.61
CA VAL A 307 -9.79 24.93 3.51
C VAL A 307 -10.69 23.72 3.75
N THR A 308 -10.86 23.27 5.00
CA THR A 308 -11.66 22.05 5.31
C THR A 308 -13.09 22.12 4.79
N ILE A 309 -13.81 23.23 5.02
CA ILE A 309 -15.19 23.38 4.57
C ILE A 309 -15.28 23.45 3.02
N PRO A 310 -14.48 24.28 2.33
CA PRO A 310 -14.40 24.23 0.87
C PRO A 310 -14.02 22.87 0.30
N CYS A 311 -13.17 22.08 0.95
CA CYS A 311 -12.86 20.70 0.51
C CYS A 311 -14.10 19.82 0.52
N ILE A 312 -14.94 19.93 1.55
CA ILE A 312 -16.20 19.16 1.64
C ILE A 312 -17.13 19.56 0.49
N TRP A 313 -17.29 20.86 0.24
CA TRP A 313 -18.11 21.35 -0.87
C TRP A 313 -17.54 21.00 -2.24
N LEU A 314 -16.23 21.03 -2.41
CA LEU A 314 -15.56 20.53 -3.62
C LEU A 314 -15.88 19.05 -3.83
N GLY A 315 -15.86 18.24 -2.75
CA GLY A 315 -16.27 16.85 -2.76
C GLY A 315 -17.73 16.67 -3.19
N VAL A 316 -18.65 17.43 -2.59
CA VAL A 316 -20.10 17.42 -2.92
C VAL A 316 -20.33 17.80 -4.39
N LEU A 317 -19.75 18.90 -4.85
CA LEU A 317 -19.91 19.39 -6.22
C LEU A 317 -19.31 18.41 -7.23
N SER A 318 -18.14 17.84 -6.91
CA SER A 318 -17.47 16.85 -7.77
C SER A 318 -18.25 15.54 -7.86
N LEU A 319 -18.76 15.02 -6.73
CA LEU A 319 -19.57 13.80 -6.72
C LEU A 319 -20.90 14.00 -7.44
N THR A 320 -21.60 15.10 -7.18
CA THR A 320 -22.88 15.40 -7.84
C THR A 320 -22.70 15.57 -9.35
N TRP A 321 -21.60 16.21 -9.80
CA TRP A 321 -21.24 16.26 -11.21
C TRP A 321 -21.04 14.88 -11.83
N GLU A 322 -20.29 13.98 -11.19
CA GLU A 322 -20.10 12.61 -11.67
C GLU A 322 -21.42 11.84 -11.73
N MET A 323 -22.30 12.00 -10.72
CA MET A 323 -23.63 11.39 -10.68
C MET A 323 -24.54 11.87 -11.81
N ILE A 324 -24.64 13.19 -12.02
CA ILE A 324 -25.47 13.82 -13.05
C ILE A 324 -24.92 13.46 -14.45
N SER A 325 -23.61 13.53 -14.64
CA SER A 325 -22.98 13.18 -15.92
C SER A 325 -23.19 11.70 -16.30
N ALA A 326 -23.24 10.80 -15.30
CA ALA A 326 -23.58 9.41 -15.51
C ALA A 326 -25.08 9.22 -15.83
N MET A 327 -25.97 10.01 -15.23
CA MET A 327 -27.42 9.96 -15.47
C MET A 327 -27.78 10.32 -16.92
N PHE A 328 -27.25 11.43 -17.45
CA PHE A 328 -27.59 11.90 -18.80
C PHE A 328 -27.15 10.95 -19.92
N ARG A 329 -26.21 10.05 -19.65
CA ARG A 329 -25.66 9.14 -20.66
C ARG A 329 -26.45 7.85 -20.84
N PHE A 330 -27.22 7.43 -19.84
CA PHE A 330 -27.85 6.10 -19.84
C PHE A 330 -29.27 6.07 -19.26
N GLY A 331 -29.80 7.23 -18.85
CA GLY A 331 -31.07 7.29 -18.11
C GLY A 331 -30.93 6.72 -16.70
N ALA A 332 -31.92 7.02 -15.84
CA ALA A 332 -31.94 6.56 -14.45
C ALA A 332 -32.27 5.05 -14.39
N THR A 333 -31.25 4.19 -14.41
CA THR A 333 -31.41 2.75 -14.14
C THR A 333 -31.40 2.46 -12.65
N LEU A 334 -32.08 1.39 -12.20
CA LEU A 334 -32.06 0.94 -10.79
C LEU A 334 -30.62 0.75 -10.27
N GLN A 335 -29.74 0.21 -11.11
CA GLN A 335 -28.34 0.02 -10.74
C GLN A 335 -27.61 1.36 -10.50
N TRP A 336 -27.82 2.35 -11.36
CA TRP A 336 -27.25 3.69 -11.16
C TRP A 336 -27.74 4.29 -9.83
N THR A 337 -29.03 4.15 -9.52
CA THR A 337 -29.60 4.65 -8.26
C THR A 337 -28.94 3.99 -7.05
N VAL A 338 -28.82 2.66 -7.03
CA VAL A 338 -28.18 1.92 -5.93
C VAL A 338 -26.74 2.39 -5.71
N ILE A 339 -25.96 2.55 -6.79
CA ILE A 339 -24.55 2.97 -6.69
C ILE A 339 -24.43 4.43 -6.25
N CYS A 340 -25.32 5.31 -6.73
CA CYS A 340 -25.38 6.70 -6.28
C CYS A 340 -25.70 6.81 -4.79
N VAL A 341 -26.68 6.04 -4.30
CA VAL A 341 -27.04 6.01 -2.88
C VAL A 341 -25.87 5.46 -2.05
N ALA A 342 -25.25 4.36 -2.48
CA ALA A 342 -24.09 3.80 -1.80
C ALA A 342 -22.91 4.79 -1.76
N ALA A 343 -22.63 5.49 -2.88
CA ALA A 343 -21.56 6.49 -2.95
C ALA A 343 -21.84 7.71 -2.07
N ALA A 344 -23.07 8.22 -2.07
CA ALA A 344 -23.48 9.31 -1.20
C ALA A 344 -23.40 8.92 0.28
N ALA A 345 -23.81 7.70 0.64
CA ALA A 345 -23.69 7.18 2.01
C ALA A 345 -22.22 7.06 2.44
N MET A 346 -21.36 6.43 1.60
CA MET A 346 -19.92 6.29 1.85
C MET A 346 -19.23 7.65 2.00
N PHE A 347 -19.55 8.60 1.12
CA PHE A 347 -19.03 9.96 1.23
C PHE A 347 -19.48 10.61 2.53
N THR A 348 -20.77 10.53 2.88
CA THR A 348 -21.33 11.16 4.08
C THR A 348 -20.69 10.63 5.36
N ILE A 349 -20.59 9.30 5.54
CA ILE A 349 -19.96 8.72 6.74
C ILE A 349 -18.46 9.05 6.80
N SER A 350 -17.80 9.20 5.64
CA SER A 350 -16.38 9.55 5.57
C SER A 350 -16.06 10.99 6.00
N LEU A 351 -17.06 11.87 6.04
CA LEU A 351 -16.89 13.23 6.51
C LEU A 351 -16.56 13.29 8.01
N VAL A 352 -17.06 12.32 8.80
CA VAL A 352 -16.82 12.27 10.24
C VAL A 352 -15.31 12.19 10.55
N PRO A 353 -14.58 11.13 10.13
CA PRO A 353 -13.14 11.06 10.38
C PRO A 353 -12.34 12.13 9.63
N PHE A 354 -12.83 12.64 8.50
CA PHE A 354 -12.18 13.75 7.79
C PHE A 354 -12.22 15.06 8.61
N THR A 355 -13.37 15.36 9.24
CA THR A 355 -13.52 16.55 10.09
C THR A 355 -12.71 16.48 11.39
N HIS A 356 -12.28 15.29 11.83
CA HIS A 356 -11.38 15.17 12.99
C HIS A 356 -10.01 15.84 12.78
N LEU A 357 -9.62 16.14 11.53
CA LEU A 357 -8.42 16.92 11.23
C LEU A 357 -8.49 18.35 11.78
N GLU A 358 -9.70 18.89 11.95
CA GLU A 358 -9.94 20.25 12.44
C GLU A 358 -11.07 20.24 13.47
N HIS A 359 -10.70 20.39 14.75
CA HIS A 359 -11.59 20.13 15.88
C HIS A 359 -12.91 20.92 15.86
N GLU A 360 -12.92 22.16 15.32
CA GLU A 360 -14.14 22.98 15.30
C GLU A 360 -15.13 22.53 14.21
N SER A 361 -14.66 22.07 13.05
CA SER A 361 -15.52 21.57 11.96
C SER A 361 -16.33 20.34 12.34
N GLY A 362 -15.79 19.46 13.21
CA GLY A 362 -16.49 18.26 13.66
C GLY A 362 -17.82 18.57 14.37
N THR A 363 -17.87 19.69 15.12
CA THR A 363 -19.09 20.11 15.82
C THR A 363 -20.18 20.65 14.88
N ARG A 364 -19.78 21.19 13.73
CA ARG A 364 -20.67 21.74 12.70
C ARG A 364 -21.25 20.69 11.76
N LEU A 365 -20.75 19.45 11.83
CA LEU A 365 -21.22 18.36 10.97
C LEU A 365 -22.63 17.92 11.39
N TRP A 366 -23.48 17.65 10.40
CA TRP A 366 -24.84 17.17 10.57
C TRP A 366 -24.90 15.96 11.52
N PRO A 367 -25.72 15.98 12.59
CA PRO A 367 -25.79 14.89 13.57
C PRO A 367 -26.14 13.52 12.95
N GLY A 368 -26.96 13.50 11.89
CA GLY A 368 -27.30 12.27 11.19
C GLY A 368 -26.09 11.57 10.56
N ALA A 369 -25.09 12.32 10.09
CA ALA A 369 -23.85 11.75 9.57
C ALA A 369 -23.02 11.07 10.67
N ARG A 370 -23.01 11.64 11.89
CA ARG A 370 -22.33 11.05 13.06
C ARG A 370 -23.01 9.77 13.52
N GLN A 371 -24.33 9.78 13.64
CA GLN A 371 -25.10 8.58 14.00
C GLN A 371 -24.92 7.47 12.95
N ALA A 372 -24.94 7.81 11.66
CA ALA A 372 -24.68 6.86 10.58
C ALA A 372 -23.26 6.27 10.66
N TYR A 373 -22.25 7.10 10.94
CA TYR A 373 -20.88 6.63 11.15
C TYR A 373 -20.77 5.70 12.35
N GLU A 374 -21.30 6.07 13.52
CA GLU A 374 -21.27 5.26 14.74
C GLU A 374 -21.96 3.89 14.56
N ALA A 375 -23.02 3.84 13.76
CA ALA A 375 -23.73 2.60 13.44
C ALA A 375 -22.89 1.62 12.60
N VAL A 376 -21.95 2.13 11.79
CA VAL A 376 -21.15 1.31 10.85
C VAL A 376 -19.65 1.25 11.17
N ASP A 377 -19.19 1.99 12.18
CA ASP A 377 -17.76 2.08 12.57
C ASP A 377 -17.15 0.70 12.84
N ARG A 378 -17.92 -0.21 13.41
CA ARG A 378 -17.52 -1.60 13.71
C ARG A 378 -17.14 -2.42 12.47
N PHE A 379 -17.67 -2.04 11.30
CA PHE A 379 -17.35 -2.71 10.04
C PHE A 379 -16.12 -2.10 9.35
N HIS A 380 -15.51 -1.05 9.92
CA HIS A 380 -14.34 -0.36 9.35
C HIS A 380 -14.56 0.12 7.91
N LEU A 381 -15.80 0.49 7.56
CA LEU A 381 -16.14 0.98 6.21
C LEU A 381 -15.40 2.28 5.88
N VAL A 382 -15.22 3.15 6.88
CA VAL A 382 -14.43 4.37 6.75
C VAL A 382 -13.61 4.60 8.02
N ASN A 383 -12.34 4.98 7.86
CA ASN A 383 -11.37 5.10 8.94
C ASN A 383 -10.70 6.49 8.96
N SER A 384 -10.03 6.79 10.08
CA SER A 384 -9.15 7.96 10.23
C SER A 384 -7.71 7.59 9.88
N TYR A 385 -7.00 8.49 9.19
CA TYR A 385 -5.60 8.29 8.80
C TYR A 385 -4.68 9.32 9.44
N GLY A 386 -3.47 8.90 9.81
CA GLY A 386 -2.50 9.78 10.47
C GLY A 386 -1.13 9.13 10.63
N LEU A 387 -0.54 8.67 9.52
CA LEU A 387 0.75 7.99 9.50
C LEU A 387 1.88 8.89 10.03
N PHE A 388 2.67 8.36 10.98
CA PHE A 388 3.90 8.98 11.51
C PHE A 388 3.73 10.44 11.95
N ARG A 389 2.70 10.74 12.75
CA ARG A 389 2.45 12.09 13.28
C ARG A 389 3.71 12.72 13.89
N ARG A 390 4.49 11.98 14.68
CA ARG A 390 5.77 12.43 15.24
C ARG A 390 6.87 11.45 14.83
N MET A 391 8.04 11.96 14.43
CA MET A 391 9.21 11.08 14.32
C MET A 391 9.66 10.70 15.72
N THR A 392 9.72 9.40 15.99
CA THR A 392 10.21 8.84 17.25
C THR A 392 11.70 8.52 17.13
N GLY A 393 12.39 8.24 18.24
CA GLY A 393 13.82 7.88 18.22
C GLY A 393 14.80 9.03 17.92
N VAL A 394 14.44 10.27 18.27
CA VAL A 394 15.35 11.42 18.15
C VAL A 394 16.57 11.20 19.06
N GLY A 395 17.76 11.19 18.46
CA GLY A 395 18.98 10.86 19.18
C GLY A 395 19.14 9.36 19.44
N GLY A 396 18.69 8.52 18.51
CA GLY A 396 18.88 7.08 18.49
C GLY A 396 17.57 6.32 18.55
N ARG A 397 17.40 5.36 17.63
CA ARG A 397 16.26 4.47 17.55
C ARG A 397 16.24 3.53 18.75
N PRO A 398 15.21 3.55 19.62
CA PRO A 398 15.12 2.59 20.71
C PRO A 398 14.77 1.20 20.18
N GLU A 399 15.44 0.18 20.72
CA GLU A 399 15.21 -1.22 20.40
C GLU A 399 15.27 -2.06 21.66
N VAL A 400 14.37 -3.02 21.78
CA VAL A 400 14.37 -4.01 22.85
C VAL A 400 15.07 -5.27 22.36
N VAL A 401 16.07 -5.71 23.11
CA VAL A 401 16.85 -6.93 22.87
C VAL A 401 16.52 -7.92 23.98
N ILE A 402 16.11 -9.13 23.59
CA ILE A 402 15.78 -10.21 24.51
C ILE A 402 17.02 -11.08 24.67
N GLU A 403 17.35 -11.43 25.90
CA GLU A 403 18.44 -12.33 26.22
C GLU A 403 17.90 -13.54 26.99
N GLY A 404 18.37 -14.73 26.62
CA GLY A 404 18.10 -15.96 27.34
C GLY A 404 19.34 -16.52 28.04
N SER A 405 19.12 -17.27 29.10
CA SER A 405 20.18 -17.95 29.84
C SER A 405 19.68 -19.27 30.40
N LEU A 406 20.62 -20.22 30.56
CA LEU A 406 20.39 -21.52 31.20
C LEU A 406 20.85 -21.51 32.67
N ASP A 407 21.76 -20.61 33.04
CA ASP A 407 22.51 -20.62 34.30
C ASP A 407 22.49 -19.26 35.02
N GLN A 408 21.83 -18.24 34.46
CA GLN A 408 21.86 -16.81 34.85
C GLN A 408 23.21 -16.10 34.71
N VAL A 409 24.27 -16.79 34.28
CA VAL A 409 25.62 -16.23 34.13
C VAL A 409 25.90 -15.91 32.68
N THR A 410 25.66 -16.88 31.80
CA THR A 410 25.87 -16.74 30.36
C THR A 410 24.56 -16.34 29.70
N TRP A 411 24.55 -15.16 29.07
CA TRP A 411 23.38 -14.61 28.39
C TRP A 411 23.60 -14.56 26.89
N THR A 412 22.63 -15.09 26.14
CA THR A 412 22.67 -15.12 24.68
C THR A 412 21.50 -14.31 24.14
N GLU A 413 21.77 -13.40 23.21
CA GLU A 413 20.76 -12.60 22.54
C GLU A 413 19.89 -13.45 21.62
N ILE A 414 18.59 -13.20 21.64
CA ILE A 414 17.62 -13.81 20.72
C ILE A 414 17.34 -12.79 19.61
N ASP A 415 17.93 -13.05 18.44
CA ASP A 415 17.78 -12.20 17.27
C ASP A 415 16.43 -12.41 16.56
N PHE A 416 15.90 -11.34 15.98
CA PHE A 416 14.68 -11.32 15.17
C PHE A 416 15.04 -11.21 13.69
N MET A 417 14.19 -11.74 12.80
CA MET A 417 14.44 -11.72 11.36
C MET A 417 14.45 -10.31 10.72
N TYR A 418 13.53 -9.42 11.12
CA TYR A 418 13.19 -8.25 10.29
C TYR A 418 13.42 -6.91 11.00
N LYS A 419 13.45 -6.88 12.33
CA LYS A 419 13.85 -5.68 13.09
C LYS A 419 15.37 -5.62 13.31
N PRO A 420 15.93 -4.44 13.61
CA PRO A 420 17.33 -4.34 14.06
C PRO A 420 17.59 -5.18 15.31
N GLY A 421 18.71 -5.90 15.31
CA GLY A 421 19.20 -6.72 16.42
C GLY A 421 20.73 -6.77 16.35
N ASN A 422 21.25 -7.83 15.74
CA ASN A 422 22.66 -7.95 15.39
C ASN A 422 23.20 -6.72 14.62
N VAL A 423 24.28 -6.13 15.13
CA VAL A 423 24.89 -4.91 14.57
C VAL A 423 25.62 -5.13 13.24
N SER A 424 25.96 -6.37 12.92
CA SER A 424 26.73 -6.74 11.73
C SER A 424 25.84 -7.12 10.53
N THR A 425 24.54 -7.28 10.75
CA THR A 425 23.61 -7.76 9.73
C THR A 425 22.88 -6.59 9.06
N ALA A 426 22.86 -6.59 7.72
CA ALA A 426 22.02 -5.68 6.95
C ALA A 426 20.55 -6.12 7.02
N LEU A 427 19.62 -5.18 7.08
CA LEU A 427 18.20 -5.53 7.13
C LEU A 427 17.68 -6.00 5.77
N PRO A 428 16.86 -7.07 5.73
CA PRO A 428 16.33 -7.62 4.50
C PRO A 428 15.25 -6.73 3.85
N LEU A 429 14.99 -6.96 2.57
CA LEU A 429 13.81 -6.42 1.89
C LEU A 429 12.62 -7.35 2.18
N VAL A 430 11.71 -6.92 3.05
CA VAL A 430 10.62 -7.76 3.57
C VAL A 430 9.33 -7.64 2.74
N THR A 431 9.19 -6.59 1.94
CA THR A 431 7.99 -6.33 1.15
C THR A 431 7.69 -7.51 0.20
N PRO A 432 6.43 -8.00 0.13
CA PRO A 432 5.19 -7.48 0.73
C PRO A 432 4.77 -8.16 2.06
N HIS A 433 5.65 -8.92 2.71
CA HIS A 433 5.38 -9.48 4.03
C HIS A 433 5.27 -8.38 5.10
N GLN A 434 4.40 -8.59 6.08
CA GLN A 434 4.12 -7.69 7.19
C GLN A 434 4.39 -8.44 8.51
N PRO A 435 5.63 -8.39 9.04
CA PRO A 435 5.97 -9.09 10.27
C PRO A 435 5.38 -8.34 11.47
N ARG A 436 4.30 -8.88 12.00
CA ARG A 436 3.46 -8.21 13.01
C ARG A 436 4.15 -8.15 14.36
N LEU A 437 4.92 -9.18 14.71
CA LEU A 437 5.68 -9.22 15.96
C LEU A 437 6.82 -8.18 15.95
N ASP A 438 7.67 -8.19 14.93
CA ASP A 438 8.76 -7.22 14.74
C ASP A 438 8.23 -5.78 14.73
N TRP A 439 7.10 -5.54 14.06
CA TRP A 439 6.46 -4.23 14.06
C TRP A 439 5.96 -3.83 15.45
N GLN A 440 5.36 -4.74 16.21
CA GLN A 440 4.94 -4.45 17.58
C GLN A 440 6.12 -4.24 18.55
N MET A 441 7.24 -4.92 18.34
CA MET A 441 8.47 -4.69 19.10
C MET A 441 8.97 -3.25 18.97
N TRP A 442 8.83 -2.64 17.79
CA TRP A 442 9.14 -1.21 17.60
C TRP A 442 8.26 -0.31 18.50
N PHE A 443 6.97 -0.60 18.60
CA PHE A 443 6.07 0.15 19.50
C PHE A 443 6.41 -0.10 20.97
N ALA A 444 6.71 -1.33 21.36
CA ALA A 444 7.09 -1.67 22.73
C ALA A 444 8.35 -0.90 23.18
N ALA A 445 9.33 -0.73 22.29
CA ALA A 445 10.57 -0.01 22.58
C ALA A 445 10.38 1.49 22.86
N LEU A 446 9.26 2.08 22.45
CA LEU A 446 8.95 3.50 22.68
C LEU A 446 8.40 3.79 24.08
N GLY A 447 7.87 2.77 24.76
CA GLY A 447 7.23 2.90 26.05
C GLY A 447 7.90 2.06 27.13
N ASP A 448 7.16 1.87 28.22
CA ASP A 448 7.50 0.91 29.27
C ASP A 448 6.84 -0.45 28.98
N HIS A 449 7.43 -1.54 29.48
CA HIS A 449 6.95 -2.90 29.28
C HIS A 449 5.50 -3.11 29.75
N THR A 450 5.08 -2.38 30.79
CA THR A 450 3.71 -2.41 31.33
C THR A 450 2.63 -2.02 30.30
N GLN A 451 3.00 -1.22 29.29
CA GLN A 451 2.10 -0.80 28.21
C GLN A 451 1.92 -1.89 27.13
N SER A 452 2.74 -2.94 27.16
CA SER A 452 2.75 -4.03 26.18
C SER A 452 2.48 -5.40 26.84
N PRO A 453 1.25 -5.68 27.32
CA PRO A 453 0.88 -6.97 27.92
C PRO A 453 1.30 -8.21 27.13
N TRP A 454 1.26 -8.12 25.80
CA TRP A 454 1.63 -9.21 24.89
C TRP A 454 3.12 -9.59 24.99
N PHE A 455 3.98 -8.67 25.44
CA PHE A 455 5.41 -8.90 25.64
C PHE A 455 5.66 -9.88 26.80
N THR A 456 4.91 -9.74 27.90
CA THR A 456 4.91 -10.74 28.99
C THR A 456 4.47 -12.12 28.48
N GLY A 457 3.50 -12.14 27.55
CA GLY A 457 3.09 -13.37 26.85
C GLY A 457 4.22 -13.98 26.02
N LEU A 458 4.99 -13.15 25.31
CA LEU A 458 6.18 -13.58 24.57
C LEU A 458 7.22 -14.22 25.49
N MET A 459 7.60 -13.55 26.59
CA MET A 459 8.54 -14.12 27.57
C MET A 459 8.05 -15.47 28.10
N TYR A 460 6.76 -15.57 28.43
CA TYR A 460 6.18 -16.80 28.95
C TYR A 460 6.23 -17.97 27.97
N ARG A 461 5.89 -17.74 26.70
CA ARG A 461 5.89 -18.80 25.68
C ARG A 461 7.31 -19.22 25.27
N LEU A 462 8.27 -18.31 25.30
CA LEU A 462 9.68 -18.62 25.07
C LEU A 462 10.28 -19.45 26.22
N LEU A 463 10.00 -19.10 27.48
CA LEU A 463 10.40 -19.94 28.64
C LEU A 463 9.77 -21.34 28.60
N GLN A 464 8.59 -21.47 28.00
CA GLN A 464 7.91 -22.76 27.80
C GLN A 464 8.47 -23.58 26.61
N GLY A 465 9.35 -23.02 25.77
CA GLY A 465 9.85 -23.68 24.57
C GLY A 465 8.77 -23.95 23.52
N LYS A 466 7.84 -23.00 23.32
CA LYS A 466 6.74 -23.18 22.35
C LYS A 466 7.24 -22.91 20.93
N SER A 467 7.46 -23.98 20.17
CA SER A 467 7.92 -23.91 18.76
C SER A 467 7.13 -22.93 17.86
N ASP A 468 5.80 -22.86 17.99
CA ASP A 468 4.98 -21.91 17.20
C ASP A 468 5.38 -20.43 17.43
N VAL A 469 5.89 -20.08 18.62
CA VAL A 469 6.35 -18.73 18.97
C VAL A 469 7.82 -18.53 18.60
N GLU A 470 8.64 -19.56 18.73
CA GLU A 470 10.05 -19.53 18.28
C GLU A 470 10.13 -19.32 16.76
N GLU A 471 9.26 -19.97 15.99
CA GLU A 471 9.14 -19.80 14.53
C GLU A 471 8.72 -18.38 14.11
N LEU A 472 8.10 -17.58 14.99
CA LEU A 472 7.85 -16.16 14.72
C LEU A 472 9.13 -15.33 14.77
N LEU A 473 10.10 -15.73 15.59
CA LEU A 473 11.38 -15.05 15.75
C LEU A 473 12.37 -15.51 14.69
N GLN A 474 12.50 -16.83 14.54
CA GLN A 474 13.37 -17.49 13.57
C GLN A 474 12.72 -18.79 13.04
N PRO A 475 12.33 -18.85 11.76
CA PRO A 475 11.74 -20.04 11.16
C PRO A 475 12.80 -21.12 10.91
N ASP A 476 14.07 -20.73 10.76
CA ASP A 476 15.20 -21.67 10.76
C ASP A 476 15.58 -22.00 12.20
N VAL A 477 15.27 -23.24 12.58
CA VAL A 477 15.53 -23.78 13.92
C VAL A 477 17.02 -23.71 14.28
N SER A 478 17.92 -23.77 13.28
CA SER A 478 19.37 -23.73 13.51
C SER A 478 19.88 -22.35 13.95
N GLU A 479 19.19 -21.27 13.56
CA GLU A 479 19.55 -19.90 13.94
C GLU A 479 19.02 -19.54 15.35
N TYR A 480 18.04 -20.28 15.87
CA TYR A 480 17.51 -20.05 17.21
C TYR A 480 18.44 -20.62 18.29
N PRO A 481 19.02 -19.80 19.21
CA PRO A 481 20.05 -20.27 20.14
C PRO A 481 19.59 -21.34 21.14
N PHE A 482 18.29 -21.39 21.43
CA PHE A 482 17.68 -22.26 22.44
C PHE A 482 16.84 -23.39 21.83
N HIS A 483 17.14 -23.82 20.59
CA HIS A 483 16.39 -24.88 19.92
C HIS A 483 16.54 -26.27 20.59
N ALA A 484 17.70 -26.54 21.20
CA ALA A 484 17.97 -27.82 21.85
C ALA A 484 17.27 -27.94 23.22
N GLN A 485 17.20 -26.84 23.96
CA GLN A 485 16.50 -26.74 25.23
C GLN A 485 16.04 -25.30 25.47
N PRO A 486 14.82 -25.08 26.00
CA PRO A 486 14.31 -23.74 26.25
C PRO A 486 15.16 -23.00 27.28
N PRO A 487 15.22 -21.66 27.21
CA PRO A 487 15.94 -20.87 28.21
C PRO A 487 15.28 -21.03 29.58
N ALA A 488 16.09 -21.18 30.62
CA ALA A 488 15.60 -21.23 32.00
C ALA A 488 15.26 -19.82 32.53
N TYR A 489 15.94 -18.81 32.00
CA TYR A 489 15.81 -17.41 32.39
C TYR A 489 15.73 -16.54 31.14
N LEU A 490 14.88 -15.51 31.19
CA LEU A 490 14.81 -14.47 30.18
C LEU A 490 14.90 -13.10 30.83
N ARG A 491 15.50 -12.15 30.13
CA ARG A 491 15.46 -10.72 30.45
C ARG A 491 15.41 -9.90 29.17
N ALA A 492 15.11 -8.61 29.27
CA ALA A 492 15.18 -7.73 28.12
C ALA A 492 15.79 -6.37 28.46
N HIS A 493 16.58 -5.87 27.53
CA HIS A 493 17.30 -4.60 27.65
C HIS A 493 16.88 -3.64 26.55
N ARG A 494 16.84 -2.36 26.87
CA ARG A 494 16.62 -1.30 25.88
C ARG A 494 17.96 -0.71 25.47
N TYR A 495 18.17 -0.68 24.16
CA TYR A 495 19.31 -0.05 23.51
C TYR A 495 18.84 1.08 22.61
N LYS A 496 19.74 2.00 22.29
CA LYS A 496 19.58 2.92 21.17
C LYS A 496 20.48 2.50 20.03
N TYR A 497 19.94 2.49 18.83
CA TYR A 497 20.60 2.11 17.58
C TYR A 497 20.76 3.33 16.67
N TRP A 498 21.89 3.37 15.95
CA TRP A 498 22.18 4.32 14.89
C TRP A 498 22.78 3.60 13.69
N PHE A 499 22.52 4.12 12.50
CA PHE A 499 23.27 3.68 11.32
C PHE A 499 24.75 4.06 11.44
N THR A 500 25.63 3.17 10.99
CA THR A 500 27.05 3.48 10.87
C THR A 500 27.30 4.41 9.68
N ALA A 501 28.28 5.30 9.81
CA ALA A 501 28.72 6.14 8.71
C ALA A 501 29.50 5.31 7.67
N PRO A 502 29.46 5.69 6.38
CA PRO A 502 30.34 5.10 5.37
C PRO A 502 31.79 5.37 5.74
N LYS A 503 32.68 4.45 5.35
CA LYS A 503 34.12 4.65 5.50
C LYS A 503 34.64 5.66 4.48
N GLU A 504 35.74 6.34 4.82
CA GLU A 504 36.38 7.35 3.95
C GLU A 504 36.85 6.76 2.60
N ASP A 505 37.14 5.46 2.57
CA ASP A 505 37.53 4.69 1.38
C ASP A 505 36.34 4.31 0.46
N GLY A 506 35.10 4.64 0.84
CA GLY A 506 33.89 4.28 0.11
C GLY A 506 33.45 2.82 0.26
N SER A 507 34.16 2.02 1.07
CA SER A 507 33.80 0.62 1.32
C SER A 507 32.65 0.49 2.32
N TYR A 508 31.92 -0.62 2.23
CA TYR A 508 30.80 -0.91 3.13
C TYR A 508 31.27 -1.10 4.57
N PRO A 509 30.47 -0.66 5.57
CA PRO A 509 30.83 -0.86 6.96
C PRO A 509 30.67 -2.34 7.34
N MET A 510 31.61 -2.88 8.13
CA MET A 510 31.50 -4.24 8.67
C MET A 510 30.35 -4.39 9.67
N ARG A 511 29.93 -3.28 10.28
CA ARG A 511 28.75 -3.17 11.15
C ARG A 511 27.81 -2.17 10.55
N TRP A 512 26.56 -2.54 10.31
CA TRP A 512 25.52 -1.64 9.80
C TRP A 512 24.96 -0.73 10.88
N TRP A 513 25.06 -1.17 12.14
CA TRP A 513 24.55 -0.45 13.29
C TRP A 513 25.60 -0.19 14.36
N LYS A 514 25.46 0.95 15.02
CA LYS A 514 26.05 1.23 16.32
C LYS A 514 24.92 1.16 17.35
N ARG A 515 25.15 0.50 18.49
CA ARG A 515 24.18 0.50 19.60
C ARG A 515 24.81 0.95 20.92
N VAL A 516 23.99 1.53 21.78
CA VAL A 516 24.36 1.94 23.15
C VAL A 516 23.28 1.48 24.11
N TYR A 517 23.69 0.83 25.20
CA TYR A 517 22.78 0.40 26.27
C TYR A 517 22.13 1.62 26.94
N VAL A 518 20.84 1.52 27.25
CA VAL A 518 20.10 2.57 27.95
C VAL A 518 19.72 2.11 29.35
N GLU A 519 18.89 1.08 29.43
CA GLU A 519 18.34 0.58 30.70
C GLU A 519 17.81 -0.84 30.53
N GLU A 520 17.53 -1.48 31.66
CA GLU A 520 16.76 -2.71 31.72
C GLU A 520 15.30 -2.41 31.34
N PHE A 521 14.78 -3.14 30.36
CA PHE A 521 13.41 -2.97 29.87
C PHE A 521 12.45 -3.92 30.56
N TYR A 522 12.90 -5.15 30.80
CA TYR A 522 12.10 -6.20 31.43
C TYR A 522 12.98 -7.00 32.40
N PRO A 523 12.50 -7.22 33.64
CA PRO A 523 13.29 -7.90 34.66
C PRO A 523 13.64 -9.33 34.27
N THR A 524 14.66 -9.88 34.93
CA THR A 524 14.96 -11.31 34.80
C THR A 524 13.81 -12.16 35.36
N VAL A 525 13.27 -13.05 34.54
CA VAL A 525 12.14 -13.93 34.89
C VAL A 525 12.43 -15.39 34.57
N HIS A 526 11.81 -16.29 35.33
CA HIS A 526 11.80 -17.73 35.10
C HIS A 526 10.41 -18.31 35.41
N LEU A 527 10.14 -19.53 34.95
CA LEU A 527 8.91 -20.24 35.30
C LEU A 527 8.85 -20.51 36.81
N GLY A 528 7.71 -20.16 37.44
CA GLY A 528 7.51 -20.32 38.88
C GLY A 528 7.89 -19.10 39.74
N ASP A 529 8.41 -18.02 39.15
CA ASP A 529 8.60 -16.74 39.88
C ASP A 529 7.24 -16.14 40.29
N PRO A 530 7.00 -15.85 41.58
CA PRO A 530 5.77 -15.21 42.04
C PRO A 530 5.51 -13.84 41.39
N LEU A 531 6.54 -13.04 41.10
CA LEU A 531 6.36 -11.74 40.44
C LEU A 531 5.90 -11.92 38.99
N PHE A 532 6.57 -12.81 38.26
CA PHE A 532 6.16 -13.15 36.90
C PHE A 532 4.75 -13.76 36.83
N GLU A 533 4.39 -14.64 37.76
CA GLU A 533 3.05 -15.20 37.87
C GLU A 533 1.98 -14.14 38.18
N ALA A 534 2.28 -13.16 39.03
CA ALA A 534 1.40 -12.03 39.29
C ALA A 534 1.16 -11.19 38.02
N MET A 535 2.22 -10.92 37.23
CA MET A 535 2.09 -10.23 35.95
C MET A 535 1.23 -11.03 34.95
N LEU A 536 1.45 -12.34 34.83
CA LEU A 536 0.66 -13.20 33.94
C LEU A 536 -0.83 -13.22 34.32
N LEU A 537 -1.14 -13.22 35.62
CA LEU A 537 -2.51 -13.14 36.11
C LEU A 537 -3.13 -11.76 35.84
N GLN A 538 -2.39 -10.68 36.10
CA GLN A 538 -2.84 -9.31 35.84
C GLN A 538 -3.22 -9.10 34.38
N HIS A 539 -2.44 -9.66 33.45
CA HIS A 539 -2.69 -9.56 32.01
C HIS A 539 -3.65 -10.64 31.47
N GLY A 540 -4.17 -11.54 32.32
CA GLY A 540 -5.06 -12.63 31.90
C GLY A 540 -4.41 -13.63 30.94
N LEU A 541 -3.09 -13.80 31.03
CA LEU A 541 -2.29 -14.65 30.15
C LEU A 541 -2.22 -16.10 30.65
N LYS A 542 -2.41 -16.33 31.95
CA LYS A 542 -2.48 -17.68 32.54
C LYS A 542 -3.76 -18.38 32.09
N ASP A 543 -3.60 -19.38 31.23
CA ASP A 543 -4.72 -20.10 30.62
C ASP A 543 -5.36 -21.11 31.59
N LYS A 544 -6.70 -21.22 31.55
CA LYS A 544 -7.37 -22.50 31.83
C LYS A 544 -7.25 -23.34 30.55
N SER A 545 -6.93 -24.63 30.69
CA SER A 545 -6.81 -25.55 29.55
C SER A 545 -8.00 -25.39 28.60
N PRO A 546 -7.78 -25.36 27.27
CA PRO A 546 -8.88 -25.24 26.33
C PRO A 546 -9.87 -26.39 26.55
N PRO A 547 -11.20 -26.14 26.53
CA PRO A 547 -12.15 -27.23 26.44
C PRO A 547 -11.83 -28.04 25.18
N ARG A 548 -11.78 -29.38 25.32
CA ARG A 548 -11.55 -30.29 24.20
C ARG A 548 -12.63 -30.03 23.14
N PRO A 549 -12.27 -29.66 21.90
CA PRO A 549 -13.23 -29.67 20.82
C PRO A 549 -13.63 -31.13 20.54
N ALA A 550 -14.94 -31.41 20.51
CA ALA A 550 -15.43 -32.62 19.88
C ALA A 550 -15.17 -32.47 18.38
N SER A 551 -14.31 -33.31 17.77
CA SER A 551 -14.07 -33.22 16.32
C SER A 551 -14.37 -34.52 15.61
N ASN A 552 -15.22 -34.40 14.59
CA ASN A 552 -15.01 -35.07 13.31
C ASN A 552 -13.60 -34.69 12.78
N ALA A 553 -12.77 -35.69 12.48
CA ALA A 553 -11.33 -35.52 12.37
C ALA A 553 -10.81 -34.90 11.05
N THR A 554 -11.65 -34.69 10.04
CA THR A 554 -11.19 -34.44 8.66
C THR A 554 -10.67 -33.02 8.42
N VAL A 555 -11.45 -31.99 8.76
CA VAL A 555 -11.08 -30.59 8.51
C VAL A 555 -9.82 -30.18 9.29
N PRO A 556 -9.71 -30.46 10.61
CA PRO A 556 -8.48 -30.14 11.35
C PRO A 556 -7.24 -30.91 10.86
N ARG A 557 -7.40 -32.11 10.27
CA ARG A 557 -6.29 -32.84 9.64
C ARG A 557 -5.83 -32.15 8.36
N ALA A 558 -6.76 -31.73 7.50
CA ALA A 558 -6.44 -31.03 6.25
C ALA A 558 -5.71 -29.71 6.52
N VAL A 559 -6.17 -28.92 7.49
CA VAL A 559 -5.52 -27.66 7.88
C VAL A 559 -4.10 -27.90 8.43
N ARG A 560 -3.90 -28.95 9.25
CA ARG A 560 -2.57 -29.33 9.73
C ARG A 560 -1.63 -29.81 8.63
N TRP A 561 -2.16 -30.57 7.66
CA TRP A 561 -1.39 -30.98 6.49
C TRP A 561 -0.98 -29.77 5.64
N LEU A 562 -1.90 -28.83 5.39
CA LEU A 562 -1.58 -27.60 4.66
C LEU A 562 -0.47 -26.82 5.37
N ARG A 563 -0.56 -26.69 6.69
CA ARG A 563 0.50 -26.07 7.51
C ARG A 563 1.84 -26.77 7.36
N SER A 564 1.87 -28.11 7.40
CA SER A 564 3.13 -28.84 7.33
C SER A 564 3.86 -28.63 5.99
N GLN A 565 3.16 -28.26 4.92
CA GLN A 565 3.79 -27.94 3.63
C GLN A 565 4.54 -26.61 3.65
N VAL A 566 4.17 -25.69 4.53
CA VAL A 566 4.69 -24.32 4.55
C VAL A 566 5.65 -24.07 5.71
N ARG A 567 5.64 -24.95 6.72
CA ARG A 567 6.53 -24.89 7.88
C ARG A 567 8.01 -24.84 7.45
N GLY A 568 8.81 -24.06 8.17
CA GLY A 568 10.25 -23.88 7.91
C GLY A 568 10.60 -22.90 6.78
N HIS A 569 9.61 -22.38 6.04
CA HIS A 569 9.84 -21.36 5.02
C HIS A 569 9.53 -19.97 5.57
N SER A 570 10.31 -18.96 5.16
CA SER A 570 9.98 -17.58 5.49
C SER A 570 8.81 -17.07 4.65
N ALA A 571 7.97 -16.22 5.25
CA ALA A 571 6.80 -15.67 4.57
C ALA A 571 7.13 -14.87 3.27
N PRO A 572 8.21 -14.07 3.19
CA PRO A 572 8.60 -13.41 1.95
C PRO A 572 8.86 -14.39 0.81
N VAL A 573 9.58 -15.49 1.07
CA VAL A 573 9.90 -16.52 0.06
C VAL A 573 8.63 -17.12 -0.51
N LEU A 574 7.66 -17.45 0.35
CA LEU A 574 6.38 -18.00 -0.08
C LEU A 574 5.57 -17.01 -0.93
N ILE A 575 5.50 -15.73 -0.53
CA ILE A 575 4.75 -14.72 -1.27
C ILE A 575 5.38 -14.49 -2.65
N TRP A 576 6.70 -14.31 -2.72
CA TRP A 576 7.40 -14.12 -3.98
C TRP A 576 7.33 -15.36 -4.89
N SER A 577 7.34 -16.56 -4.31
CA SER A 577 7.11 -17.80 -5.06
C SER A 577 5.72 -17.85 -5.68
N LEU A 578 4.68 -17.44 -4.95
CA LEU A 578 3.32 -17.32 -5.49
C LEU A 578 3.21 -16.28 -6.61
N PHE A 579 3.89 -15.14 -6.47
CA PHE A 579 3.97 -14.14 -7.54
C PHE A 579 4.69 -14.67 -8.77
N ALA A 580 5.84 -15.32 -8.61
CA ALA A 580 6.61 -15.92 -9.69
C ALA A 580 5.80 -17.00 -10.43
N CYS A 581 5.16 -17.90 -9.69
CA CYS A 581 4.26 -18.92 -10.25
C CYS A 581 3.08 -18.28 -11.00
N SER A 582 2.47 -17.24 -10.44
CA SER A 582 1.37 -16.53 -11.09
C SER A 582 1.82 -15.84 -12.38
N ALA A 583 2.99 -15.21 -12.37
CA ALA A 583 3.57 -14.58 -13.55
C ALA A 583 3.90 -15.61 -14.64
N ALA A 584 4.49 -16.75 -14.28
CA ALA A 584 4.80 -17.84 -15.19
C ALA A 584 3.52 -18.43 -15.82
N LEU A 585 2.47 -18.65 -15.04
CA LEU A 585 1.18 -19.12 -15.56
C LEU A 585 0.54 -18.11 -16.52
N CYS A 586 0.59 -16.81 -16.19
CA CYS A 586 0.12 -15.75 -17.09
C CYS A 586 0.92 -15.74 -18.40
N LEU A 587 2.25 -15.87 -18.35
CA LEU A 587 3.10 -15.93 -19.54
C LEU A 587 2.77 -17.16 -20.41
N LEU A 588 2.61 -18.34 -19.80
CA LEU A 588 2.23 -19.56 -20.52
C LEU A 588 0.85 -19.45 -21.20
N GLN A 589 -0.12 -18.78 -20.55
CA GLN A 589 -1.43 -18.52 -21.16
C GLN A 589 -1.32 -17.59 -22.37
N VAL A 590 -0.48 -16.54 -22.29
CA VAL A 590 -0.23 -15.63 -23.41
C VAL A 590 0.43 -16.37 -24.58
N LEU A 591 1.43 -17.21 -24.30
CA LEU A 591 2.12 -18.02 -25.31
C LEU A 591 1.17 -19.01 -25.99
N ARG A 592 0.29 -19.68 -25.24
CA ARG A 592 -0.73 -20.58 -25.81
C ARG A 592 -1.76 -19.87 -26.69
N HIS A 593 -2.01 -18.59 -26.45
CA HIS A 593 -2.92 -17.79 -27.27
C HIS A 593 -2.24 -17.13 -28.47
N THR A 594 -0.91 -17.22 -28.60
CA THR A 594 -0.15 -16.60 -29.70
C THR A 594 0.26 -17.56 -30.81
N ASP A 595 -0.10 -18.85 -30.75
CA ASP A 595 0.03 -19.77 -31.90
C ASP A 595 -1.00 -19.43 -33.01
N PRO A 596 -0.58 -18.94 -34.18
CA PRO A 596 -1.48 -18.58 -35.26
C PRO A 596 -1.25 -19.51 -36.45
N HIS A 597 -1.55 -20.81 -36.33
CA HIS A 597 -1.69 -21.69 -37.51
C HIS A 597 -2.65 -22.87 -37.24
N THR A 598 -3.95 -22.62 -37.43
CA THR A 598 -4.85 -23.54 -38.14
C THR A 598 -5.86 -22.70 -38.92
N GLY A 599 -5.99 -23.02 -40.21
CA GLY A 599 -6.46 -22.09 -41.24
C GLY A 599 -7.97 -21.84 -41.29
N GLY A 600 -8.28 -20.69 -41.90
CA GLY A 600 -9.32 -20.52 -42.91
C GLY A 600 -10.74 -20.98 -42.60
N ARG A 601 -11.57 -20.02 -42.15
CA ARG A 601 -12.88 -19.83 -42.79
C ARG A 601 -13.21 -18.35 -42.83
N LYS A 602 -13.12 -17.78 -44.03
CA LYS A 602 -13.75 -16.50 -44.37
C LYS A 602 -15.25 -16.66 -44.16
N GLU A 603 -15.82 -15.99 -43.17
CA GLU A 603 -17.22 -15.59 -43.24
C GLU A 603 -17.24 -14.12 -43.68
N SER A 604 -17.63 -13.91 -44.93
CA SER A 604 -17.98 -12.58 -45.44
C SER A 604 -19.36 -12.15 -44.91
N PRO A 605 -19.63 -10.84 -44.83
CA PRO A 605 -20.86 -10.32 -44.25
C PRO A 605 -22.01 -10.40 -45.26
N ALA A 606 -23.14 -10.97 -44.86
CA ALA A 606 -24.40 -10.79 -45.56
C ALA A 606 -25.49 -10.35 -44.56
N GLY A 607 -25.87 -9.07 -44.62
CA GLY A 607 -27.28 -8.70 -44.50
C GLY A 607 -28.00 -9.13 -45.79
N LEU A 608 -29.31 -9.36 -45.86
CA LEU A 608 -30.42 -8.79 -45.10
C LEU A 608 -31.70 -9.60 -45.44
N LYS A 609 -32.70 -9.54 -44.54
CA LYS A 609 -34.17 -9.54 -44.79
C LYS A 609 -34.95 -10.84 -45.07
N SER A 610 -35.91 -11.09 -44.17
CA SER A 610 -37.37 -11.34 -44.36
C SER A 610 -37.90 -11.93 -45.67
N GLY A 611 -38.79 -12.92 -45.54
CA GLY A 611 -39.92 -13.13 -46.48
C GLY A 611 -40.19 -14.59 -46.81
N GLU A 612 -41.20 -15.15 -46.15
CA GLU A 612 -41.90 -16.40 -46.52
C GLU A 612 -42.68 -16.24 -47.85
N THR A 613 -42.62 -17.28 -48.70
CA THR A 613 -43.63 -17.83 -49.66
C THR A 613 -44.52 -16.85 -50.43
N ASP A 614 -44.67 -16.92 -51.76
CA ASP A 614 -45.23 -18.06 -52.52
C ASP A 614 -45.29 -17.68 -54.03
N LYS A 615 -45.32 -18.71 -54.91
CA LYS A 615 -45.85 -18.77 -56.30
C LYS A 615 -45.09 -18.26 -57.56
N ASP A 616 -45.13 -19.18 -58.53
CA ASP A 616 -45.37 -19.07 -59.97
C ASP A 616 -44.24 -18.87 -61.02
N VAL A 617 -44.02 -19.96 -61.77
CA VAL A 617 -44.15 -20.15 -63.24
C VAL A 617 -43.13 -19.50 -64.22
N THR A 618 -42.60 -20.37 -65.12
CA THR A 618 -41.96 -20.15 -66.46
C THR A 618 -40.65 -19.35 -66.53
N SER A 619 -39.75 -19.46 -67.50
CA SER A 619 -39.37 -20.38 -68.59
C SER A 619 -38.19 -19.70 -69.31
N GLY A 620 -37.21 -20.46 -69.84
CA GLY A 620 -36.52 -20.12 -71.10
C GLY A 620 -35.34 -19.12 -71.11
N ALA A 621 -34.15 -19.69 -71.39
CA ALA A 621 -33.21 -19.38 -72.49
C ALA A 621 -32.57 -17.98 -72.73
N ALA A 622 -31.25 -18.06 -73.03
CA ALA A 622 -30.41 -17.21 -73.92
C ALA A 622 -30.12 -15.76 -73.45
N GLU A 623 -29.02 -15.06 -73.75
CA GLU A 623 -27.81 -15.21 -74.58
C GLU A 623 -26.89 -13.98 -74.27
N LYS A 624 -25.57 -14.06 -74.59
CA LYS A 624 -24.66 -12.96 -75.03
C LYS A 624 -24.27 -11.85 -74.01
N GLU A 625 -23.12 -11.17 -74.05
CA GLU A 625 -21.90 -11.09 -74.89
C GLU A 625 -20.85 -10.22 -74.14
N GLU A 626 -19.56 -10.44 -74.45
CA GLU A 626 -18.44 -9.45 -74.62
C GLU A 626 -18.02 -8.53 -73.44
N GLU A 627 -16.76 -8.12 -73.20
CA GLU A 627 -15.42 -8.14 -73.86
C GLU A 627 -14.41 -7.72 -72.73
N GLU A 628 -13.24 -8.37 -72.56
CA GLU A 628 -11.86 -7.92 -72.97
C GLU A 628 -11.38 -6.60 -72.30
N GLU A 629 -10.16 -6.40 -71.78
CA GLU A 629 -8.77 -6.94 -71.93
C GLU A 629 -7.99 -6.44 -70.66
N GLU A 630 -7.13 -7.22 -69.97
CA GLU A 630 -5.67 -7.48 -70.21
C GLU A 630 -4.78 -6.22 -69.94
N GLU A 631 -3.57 -6.26 -69.35
CA GLU A 631 -2.55 -7.27 -69.01
C GLU A 631 -1.49 -6.53 -68.11
N GLU A 632 -0.93 -7.10 -67.03
CA GLU A 632 0.36 -7.86 -66.93
C GLU A 632 1.63 -6.97 -67.00
N GLU A 633 2.81 -7.23 -66.42
CA GLU A 633 3.42 -8.19 -65.46
C GLU A 633 4.86 -7.65 -65.18
N GLU A 634 5.44 -7.85 -63.99
CA GLU A 634 6.69 -8.64 -63.70
C GLU A 634 8.03 -8.02 -64.18
N GLU A 635 9.23 -8.22 -63.61
CA GLU A 635 9.79 -9.08 -62.56
C GLU A 635 11.21 -8.53 -62.19
N GLU A 636 11.71 -8.88 -60.99
CA GLU A 636 13.06 -9.39 -60.60
C GLU A 636 14.38 -8.91 -61.32
N ASP A 637 15.60 -8.85 -60.76
CA ASP A 637 16.21 -9.16 -59.46
C ASP A 637 17.72 -8.70 -59.44
N VAL A 638 18.31 -8.61 -58.24
CA VAL A 638 19.67 -9.09 -57.84
C VAL A 638 20.98 -8.39 -58.36
N ASP A 639 21.61 -7.64 -57.42
CA ASP A 639 22.89 -7.96 -56.73
C ASP A 639 24.29 -7.39 -57.16
N LYS A 640 25.08 -7.14 -56.10
CA LYS A 640 26.54 -6.90 -55.88
C LYS A 640 27.30 -5.70 -56.46
N GLY A 641 28.00 -5.03 -55.54
CA GLY A 641 29.46 -4.86 -55.65
C GLY A 641 30.02 -3.43 -55.48
N GLU A 642 30.62 -3.13 -54.33
CA GLU A 642 31.72 -2.15 -54.18
C GLU A 642 33.07 -2.80 -54.66
N PRO A 643 34.27 -2.15 -54.69
CA PRO A 643 34.68 -0.78 -54.28
C PRO A 643 35.71 -0.08 -55.22
N GLU A 644 36.24 1.07 -54.75
CA GLU A 644 37.59 1.68 -54.94
C GLU A 644 37.80 2.99 -55.78
N GLU A 645 38.22 4.02 -55.03
CA GLU A 645 39.36 5.00 -55.17
C GLU A 645 39.61 5.94 -56.37
N GLY A 646 40.05 7.17 -56.03
CA GLY A 646 40.86 8.14 -56.83
C GLY A 646 40.15 9.49 -57.13
N ALA A 647 40.46 10.62 -56.46
CA ALA A 647 41.50 11.65 -56.78
C ALA A 647 41.29 12.34 -58.17
N ASP A 648 41.34 13.65 -58.43
CA ASP A 648 41.89 14.84 -57.78
C ASP A 648 41.37 16.15 -58.47
N GLU A 649 41.59 17.30 -57.80
CA GLU A 649 41.84 18.69 -58.30
C GLU A 649 40.74 19.47 -59.11
N ASP A 650 40.54 20.79 -59.02
CA ASP A 650 41.47 21.91 -58.74
C ASP A 650 40.76 23.28 -58.47
N LYS A 651 41.51 24.21 -57.83
CA LYS A 651 41.53 25.71 -57.89
C LYS A 651 40.68 26.66 -56.99
N ASN A 652 41.45 27.38 -56.13
CA ASN A 652 41.60 28.84 -55.87
C ASN A 652 40.35 29.75 -55.73
N ASP A 653 40.27 30.74 -54.83
CA ASP A 653 41.26 31.79 -54.52
C ASP A 653 40.98 32.50 -53.17
N THR A 654 42.01 33.18 -52.70
CA THR A 654 42.34 33.85 -51.44
C THR A 654 41.71 35.24 -51.20
N GLY A 655 41.81 35.75 -49.97
CA GLY A 655 41.61 37.18 -49.63
C GLY A 655 41.50 37.46 -48.13
N GLU A 656 42.63 37.80 -47.50
CA GLU A 656 42.81 38.31 -46.13
C GLU A 656 42.35 39.77 -45.96
N GLU A 657 42.08 40.21 -44.70
CA GLU A 657 42.62 41.45 -44.11
C GLU A 657 42.16 41.63 -42.62
N GLU A 658 43.16 41.82 -41.74
CA GLU A 658 43.14 42.30 -40.33
C GLU A 658 43.33 43.86 -40.29
N PRO A 659 43.59 44.56 -39.16
CA PRO A 659 43.01 44.62 -37.80
C PRO A 659 42.78 46.12 -37.36
N ILE A 660 42.62 46.40 -36.04
CA ILE A 660 43.19 47.54 -35.25
C ILE A 660 42.28 48.01 -34.08
N ASP A 661 42.80 47.71 -32.88
CA ASP A 661 43.07 48.54 -31.68
C ASP A 661 42.04 49.26 -30.79
N ASP A 662 42.45 49.20 -29.51
CA ASP A 662 42.43 50.20 -28.42
C ASP A 662 41.40 50.11 -27.27
N GLU A 663 41.92 49.53 -26.18
CA GLU A 663 42.04 50.07 -24.80
C GLU A 663 41.05 51.15 -24.34
N ASP A 664 40.39 50.91 -23.18
CA ASP A 664 40.61 51.73 -21.97
C ASP A 664 39.71 51.27 -20.80
N GLU A 665 40.34 50.71 -19.75
CA GLU A 665 39.88 50.86 -18.37
C GLU A 665 40.56 52.10 -17.76
N PRO A 666 39.95 52.82 -16.80
CA PRO A 666 40.49 52.65 -15.44
C PRO A 666 39.50 52.82 -14.26
N LYS A 667 39.76 51.98 -13.23
CA LYS A 667 39.90 52.30 -11.79
C LYS A 667 38.73 52.89 -10.97
N GLN A 668 38.24 52.05 -10.06
CA GLN A 668 38.41 52.12 -8.59
C GLN A 668 38.02 53.42 -7.83
N LYS A 669 37.06 53.30 -6.89
CA LYS A 669 37.07 54.06 -5.62
C LYS A 669 36.21 53.41 -4.53
N ASP A 670 36.69 53.60 -3.32
CA ASP A 670 36.44 52.88 -2.07
C ASP A 670 35.26 53.40 -1.20
N ASP A 671 34.65 52.45 -0.46
CA ASP A 671 34.25 52.49 0.97
C ASP A 671 33.02 53.33 1.46
N PRO A 672 32.60 53.28 2.76
CA PRO A 672 31.50 52.44 3.26
C PRO A 672 30.37 53.24 3.95
N GLY A 673 29.23 52.59 4.28
CA GLY A 673 28.11 53.28 4.93
C GLY A 673 27.16 52.38 5.73
N MET A 674 27.56 52.07 6.97
CA MET A 674 26.75 51.46 8.02
C MET A 674 25.58 52.40 8.43
N ARG A 675 24.32 51.92 8.48
CA ARG A 675 23.32 52.51 9.41
C ARG A 675 22.19 51.54 9.80
N LYS A 676 22.12 51.32 11.12
CA LYS A 676 21.05 50.67 11.89
C LYS A 676 19.87 51.64 12.15
N ARG A 677 18.75 51.02 12.60
CA ARG A 677 17.56 51.54 13.32
C ARG A 677 16.45 52.08 12.42
N LYS A 678 15.17 51.76 12.62
CA LYS A 678 14.43 51.40 13.86
C LYS A 678 13.63 50.11 13.75
#